data_AF-A0AAN6NUP5-F1
#
_entry.id   AF-A0AAN6NUP5-F1
#
_cell.length_a   1.000
_cell.length_b   1.000
_cell.length_c   1.000
_cell.angle_alpha   90.00
_cell.angle_beta   90.00
_cell.angle_gamma   90.00
#
_symmetry.space_group_name_H-M   'P 1'
#
loop_
_entity.id
_entity.type
_entity.pdbx_description
1 polymer ?
#
loop_
_entity_poly.entity_id
_entity_poly.type
_entity_poly.pdbx_seq_one_letter_code
_entity_poly.pdbx_strand_id
1 'polypeptide(L)'
;MNCAQHLLDATNRRIKQRRWDMFSWWWKLVFDVNNEVAKGEGRQDEDETGIQSTDGGKKAYEIQDEIEELETIAFHLADYISKQAAKVSAKRGVMEAFHQRNDPTLVVSNIEAGWPTDFNDGLRARLNIQTVDSGASDPPSEACVDKVHKDVRDAARLLVKEFLFFKNPDPKTLYVSGVVPLYHDGKHPSKPVHEDTNPWRDRWNDSQAWFPLYVEWEAKYTHQSFDNWELGQRPARAAATAKTAYMLKDDIQASDQDSDKPEDIRTLSGRSLILPQPTSAMRVHVERLFANMPIGQLDSMLKPTQRKDILKKLDEVAMLSLPLAGLTDHLTTRYQGSHVKPLVRQPGREPVVLQEAIDLLPSPIPGRDEKVNLSVIKEESHLTPYGSLPAFLNSYISGFKPVTHGKMLFTKINIIDKFGQVAHAIDPNAKESPPIYPSVSQEYSIDDAHHDAPTPPSKRESIQLPLAINQPTRLNAHFLVRDDDTGRISVSGDRWRPSTEFDKPIWGWVVVNYVNRGLQFFLPDGTFYREVRSTAGAIKWLPFDEPPTPSNNVQLDALIDSLVSHKERLDAFTNMIDLALSNSVPTPSAYTQFMNSLVGRPLVLANMGWSLELNTDSLKNESTLNEQKPENAPLDFGLLPGDGGSKKQYKFRLQLGDKHDGLVGYFLAKSSDEPANGDGDGDVTRGDLDVSKIYTHFTNTPNPSKDASFLKPIDKDAYPKLKAFWLKPKEYPPIIIKGKDGMKEVDVVTNARKFETKRNAELGKHLFGAVFDPFAPITGYSGILPPRALQLPSWMWETALKQITTFFHAGPLLVTEPVPKFDEKHQLKQDSYKKNVKESVEGVQMRIPALRAADWAWLQPYYEPVKPTNNYDDDDDHKNKKPGPGSLDGGGGGEEASNPTKKMKQVYMSIEIGGDAGGDEAPRWKKGPLTAVEGFMQLKEPVEQGNDKAGPPK
;
A
#
# COMPACT_ATOMS: atom_id res chain seq x y z
N MET A 1 -0.99 19.50 14.69
CA MET A 1 0.09 19.80 13.71
C MET A 1 -0.01 18.86 12.51
N ASN A 2 -0.01 17.53 12.70
CA ASN A 2 -0.12 16.55 11.59
C ASN A 2 -1.35 16.76 10.70
N CYS A 3 -2.55 17.00 11.26
CA CYS A 3 -3.74 17.31 10.44
C CYS A 3 -3.54 18.55 9.54
N ALA A 4 -2.88 19.59 10.05
CA ALA A 4 -2.58 20.79 9.27
C ALA A 4 -1.53 20.49 8.17
N GLN A 5 -0.54 19.64 8.45
CA GLN A 5 0.44 19.19 7.46
C GLN A 5 -0.23 18.41 6.33
N HIS A 6 -1.14 17.47 6.63
CA HIS A 6 -1.87 16.72 5.61
C HIS A 6 -2.70 17.63 4.70
N LEU A 7 -3.41 18.61 5.28
CA LEU A 7 -4.16 19.60 4.51
C LEU A 7 -3.22 20.48 3.67
N LEU A 8 -2.09 20.93 4.21
CA LEU A 8 -1.08 21.71 3.48
C LEU A 8 -0.56 20.93 2.27
N ASP A 9 -0.21 19.66 2.45
CA ASP A 9 0.28 18.81 1.37
C ASP A 9 -0.79 18.62 0.28
N ALA A 10 -2.05 18.42 0.67
CA ALA A 10 -3.17 18.33 -0.28
C ALA A 10 -3.41 19.64 -1.03
N THR A 11 -3.36 20.78 -0.34
CA THR A 11 -3.48 22.13 -0.93
C THR A 11 -2.37 22.39 -1.93
N ASN A 12 -1.11 22.10 -1.59
CA ASN A 12 0.03 22.28 -2.49
C ASN A 12 -0.08 21.45 -3.77
N ARG A 13 -0.58 20.22 -3.67
CA ARG A 13 -0.84 19.38 -4.85
C ARG A 13 -1.95 19.93 -5.73
N ARG A 14 -3.03 20.43 -5.11
CA ARG A 14 -4.13 21.07 -5.84
C ARG A 14 -3.68 22.36 -6.54
N ILE A 15 -2.82 23.16 -5.90
CA ILE A 15 -2.22 24.34 -6.54
C ILE A 15 -1.48 23.92 -7.81
N LYS A 16 -0.59 22.91 -7.74
CA LYS A 16 0.14 22.42 -8.93
C LYS A 16 -0.79 21.97 -10.05
N GLN A 17 -1.85 21.23 -9.71
CA GLN A 17 -2.87 20.83 -10.68
C GLN A 17 -3.54 22.04 -11.33
N ARG A 18 -3.97 23.05 -10.56
CA ARG A 18 -4.62 24.26 -11.09
C ARG A 18 -3.69 25.12 -11.94
N ARG A 19 -2.40 25.18 -11.63
CA ARG A 19 -1.40 25.84 -12.47
C ARG A 19 -1.29 25.16 -13.84
N TRP A 20 -1.32 23.83 -13.87
CA TRP A 20 -1.39 23.09 -15.13
C TRP A 20 -2.74 23.29 -15.84
N ASP A 21 -3.86 23.36 -15.11
CA ASP A 21 -5.18 23.65 -15.70
C ASP A 21 -5.21 25.03 -16.38
N MET A 22 -4.53 26.04 -15.81
CA MET A 22 -4.36 27.36 -16.43
C MET A 22 -3.55 27.26 -17.73
N PHE A 23 -2.47 26.47 -17.73
CA PHE A 23 -1.70 26.20 -18.96
C PHE A 23 -2.56 25.46 -20.01
N SER A 24 -3.31 24.45 -19.59
CA SER A 24 -4.20 23.68 -20.47
C SER A 24 -5.27 24.57 -21.11
N TRP A 25 -5.86 25.48 -20.33
CA TRP A 25 -6.79 26.49 -20.81
C TRP A 25 -6.15 27.40 -21.86
N TRP A 26 -4.98 27.99 -21.56
CA TRP A 26 -4.27 28.87 -22.49
C TRP A 26 -3.91 28.13 -23.79
N TRP A 27 -3.42 26.89 -23.69
CA TRP A 27 -3.09 26.09 -24.87
C TRP A 27 -4.29 25.88 -25.78
N LYS A 28 -5.44 25.49 -25.21
CA LYS A 28 -6.69 25.30 -25.97
C LYS A 28 -7.18 26.61 -26.59
N LEU A 29 -7.04 27.73 -25.88
CA LEU A 29 -7.36 29.05 -26.43
C LEU A 29 -6.58 29.34 -27.72
N VAL A 30 -5.27 29.06 -27.72
CA VAL A 30 -4.35 29.38 -28.83
C VAL A 30 -4.49 28.41 -30.00
N PHE A 31 -4.69 27.11 -29.74
CA PHE A 31 -4.59 26.07 -30.76
C PHE A 31 -5.93 25.53 -31.28
N ASP A 32 -7.04 25.73 -30.58
CA ASP A 32 -8.32 25.20 -31.06
C ASP A 32 -8.87 26.00 -32.23
N VAL A 33 -9.06 25.31 -33.36
CA VAL A 33 -9.41 25.89 -34.67
C VAL A 33 -10.80 26.56 -34.68
N ASN A 34 -11.68 26.19 -33.74
CA ASN A 34 -13.05 26.72 -33.60
C ASN A 34 -13.18 27.90 -32.64
N ASN A 35 -12.09 28.38 -32.03
CA ASN A 35 -12.12 29.67 -31.33
C ASN A 35 -12.04 30.78 -32.39
N GLU A 36 -13.17 31.08 -33.04
CA GLU A 36 -13.36 32.32 -33.82
C GLU A 36 -13.07 33.59 -32.99
N VAL A 37 -12.92 33.46 -31.68
CA VAL A 37 -12.46 34.50 -30.74
C VAL A 37 -11.00 34.94 -31.00
N ALA A 38 -10.15 34.08 -31.56
CA ALA A 38 -8.72 34.38 -31.78
C ALA A 38 -8.40 34.94 -33.17
N LYS A 39 -9.31 34.79 -34.14
CA LYS A 39 -9.21 35.44 -35.45
C LYS A 39 -10.13 36.65 -35.39
N GLY A 40 -9.58 37.84 -35.19
CA GLY A 40 -10.31 39.11 -35.12
C GLY A 40 -11.05 39.53 -36.40
N GLU A 41 -11.74 38.60 -37.06
CA GLU A 41 -12.49 38.77 -38.29
C GLU A 41 -13.74 37.88 -38.22
N GLY A 42 -14.90 38.46 -37.86
CA GLY A 42 -16.20 37.84 -38.21
C GLY A 42 -17.32 37.82 -37.17
N ARG A 43 -17.69 38.95 -36.56
CA ARG A 43 -19.10 39.40 -36.40
C ARG A 43 -19.14 40.74 -35.65
N GLN A 44 -19.12 41.82 -36.44
CA GLN A 44 -19.79 43.05 -36.05
C GLN A 44 -21.29 42.81 -36.20
N ASP A 45 -21.93 42.26 -35.18
CA ASP A 45 -23.35 42.55 -34.96
C ASP A 45 -23.39 43.46 -33.73
N GLU A 46 -23.58 44.75 -34.03
CA GLU A 46 -23.83 45.82 -33.09
C GLU A 46 -25.15 45.57 -32.37
N ASP A 47 -25.10 44.98 -31.17
CA ASP A 47 -26.19 45.10 -30.20
C ASP A 47 -25.70 45.93 -29.00
N GLU A 48 -26.35 47.08 -28.80
CA GLU A 48 -26.07 48.17 -27.86
C GLU A 48 -26.19 47.81 -26.35
N THR A 49 -25.93 46.56 -25.95
CA THR A 49 -25.88 46.17 -24.54
C THR A 49 -24.65 45.37 -24.12
N GLY A 50 -23.63 45.27 -24.98
CA GLY A 50 -22.22 45.17 -24.58
C GLY A 50 -21.82 44.08 -23.57
N ILE A 51 -21.03 43.13 -24.07
CA ILE A 51 -20.18 42.17 -23.34
C ILE A 51 -20.82 40.79 -23.10
N GLN A 52 -20.86 39.97 -24.16
CA GLN A 52 -20.72 38.52 -23.97
C GLN A 52 -19.24 38.22 -23.71
N SER A 53 -18.85 38.20 -22.43
CA SER A 53 -17.62 37.54 -22.02
C SER A 53 -17.73 36.08 -22.46
N THR A 54 -16.83 35.64 -23.33
CA THR A 54 -16.77 34.24 -23.73
C THR A 54 -16.65 33.37 -22.47
N ASP A 55 -17.42 32.28 -22.39
CA ASP A 55 -17.42 31.32 -21.27
C ASP A 55 -15.98 30.85 -20.91
N GLY A 56 -15.08 30.88 -21.90
CA GLY A 56 -13.65 30.63 -21.73
C GLY A 56 -12.91 31.64 -20.85
N GLY A 57 -13.20 32.95 -20.92
CA GLY A 57 -12.55 33.96 -20.08
C GLY A 57 -12.90 33.80 -18.60
N LYS A 58 -14.17 33.53 -18.31
CA LYS A 58 -14.67 33.29 -16.94
C LYS A 58 -13.95 32.13 -16.26
N LYS A 59 -13.79 30.99 -16.96
CA LYS A 59 -13.08 29.81 -16.45
C LYS A 59 -11.62 30.11 -16.07
N ALA A 60 -10.94 30.99 -16.82
CA ALA A 60 -9.56 31.36 -16.52
C ALA A 60 -9.46 32.11 -15.18
N TYR A 61 -10.34 33.09 -14.95
CA TYR A 61 -10.41 33.81 -13.68
C TYR A 61 -10.81 32.87 -12.52
N GLU A 62 -11.73 31.93 -12.72
CA GLU A 62 -12.08 30.93 -11.69
C GLU A 62 -10.86 30.08 -11.28
N ILE A 63 -10.02 29.68 -12.25
CA ILE A 63 -8.78 28.95 -11.96
C ILE A 63 -7.80 29.85 -11.19
N GLN A 64 -7.61 31.09 -11.64
CA GLN A 64 -6.73 32.05 -10.97
C GLN A 64 -7.17 32.30 -9.52
N ASP A 65 -8.45 32.58 -9.30
CA ASP A 65 -9.02 32.83 -7.98
C ASP A 65 -8.88 31.63 -7.05
N GLU A 66 -9.09 30.40 -7.56
CA GLU A 66 -8.86 29.19 -6.77
C GLU A 66 -7.38 29.03 -6.41
N ILE A 67 -6.44 29.38 -7.30
CA ILE A 67 -5.00 29.36 -6.97
C ILE A 67 -4.69 30.36 -5.86
N GLU A 68 -5.15 31.61 -5.96
CA GLU A 68 -4.92 32.66 -4.96
C GLU A 68 -5.48 32.28 -3.59
N GLU A 69 -6.69 31.72 -3.56
CA GLU A 69 -7.33 31.22 -2.33
C GLU A 69 -6.54 30.05 -1.73
N LEU A 70 -6.13 29.07 -2.53
CA LEU A 70 -5.35 27.93 -2.06
C LEU A 70 -3.95 28.35 -1.59
N GLU A 71 -3.30 29.32 -2.24
CA GLU A 71 -2.01 29.87 -1.80
C GLU A 71 -2.15 30.57 -0.43
N THR A 72 -3.27 31.29 -0.22
CA THR A 72 -3.61 31.89 1.09
C THR A 72 -3.82 30.82 2.17
N ILE A 73 -4.56 29.74 1.85
CA ILE A 73 -4.75 28.60 2.75
C ILE A 73 -3.40 27.95 3.09
N ALA A 74 -2.56 27.70 2.09
CA ALA A 74 -1.25 27.09 2.25
C ALA A 74 -0.32 27.96 3.12
N PHE A 75 -0.33 29.28 2.93
CA PHE A 75 0.43 30.22 3.74
C PHE A 75 0.06 30.12 5.23
N HIS A 76 -1.23 30.20 5.56
CA HIS A 76 -1.68 30.10 6.95
C HIS A 76 -1.36 28.75 7.61
N LEU A 77 -1.50 27.65 6.86
CA LEU A 77 -1.12 26.32 7.34
C LEU A 77 0.38 26.21 7.60
N ALA A 78 1.22 26.67 6.67
CA ALA A 78 2.67 26.63 6.79
C ALA A 78 3.19 27.51 7.94
N ASP A 79 2.63 28.70 8.11
CA ASP A 79 2.95 29.61 9.23
C ASP A 79 2.60 28.96 10.58
N TYR A 80 1.40 28.38 10.70
CA TYR A 80 0.99 27.67 11.90
C TYR A 80 1.89 26.48 12.22
N ILE A 81 2.20 25.63 11.23
CA ILE A 81 3.09 24.47 11.42
C ILE A 81 4.47 24.92 11.88
N SER A 82 5.04 25.96 11.25
CA SER A 82 6.35 26.49 11.62
C SER A 82 6.38 27.02 13.05
N LYS A 83 5.36 27.79 13.46
CA LYS A 83 5.19 28.30 14.83
C LYS A 83 5.02 27.20 15.87
N GLN A 84 4.29 26.12 15.55
CA GLN A 84 4.11 25.01 16.47
C GLN A 84 5.35 24.12 16.53
N ALA A 85 6.00 23.83 15.41
CA ALA A 85 7.20 23.00 15.34
C ALA A 85 8.33 23.58 16.20
N ALA A 86 8.48 24.91 16.23
CA ALA A 86 9.42 25.61 17.09
C ALA A 86 9.16 25.41 18.60
N LYS A 87 7.92 25.11 19.01
CA LYS A 87 7.53 24.92 20.42
C LYS A 87 7.74 23.49 20.93
N VAL A 88 7.59 22.49 20.06
CA VAL A 88 7.50 21.07 20.50
C VAL A 88 8.65 20.18 20.03
N SER A 89 9.77 20.76 19.56
CA SER A 89 10.92 20.00 19.02
C SER A 89 10.51 18.93 18.00
N ALA A 90 9.57 19.29 17.11
CA ALA A 90 9.02 18.37 16.13
C ALA A 90 10.10 17.84 15.17
N LYS A 91 10.04 16.55 14.83
CA LYS A 91 10.87 15.96 13.79
C LYS A 91 10.10 15.82 12.49
N ARG A 92 10.78 16.04 11.37
CA ARG A 92 10.20 15.82 10.04
C ARG A 92 10.14 14.32 9.76
N GLY A 93 8.93 13.81 9.55
CA GLY A 93 8.69 12.46 9.04
C GLY A 93 8.39 12.47 7.53
N VAL A 94 8.45 11.30 6.91
CA VAL A 94 8.04 11.09 5.52
C VAL A 94 6.77 10.26 5.52
N MET A 95 5.70 10.78 4.92
CA MET A 95 4.51 10.00 4.64
C MET A 95 4.75 9.04 3.48
N GLU A 96 3.96 7.98 3.42
CA GLU A 96 3.96 7.08 2.27
C GLU A 96 3.63 7.83 0.97
N ALA A 97 4.39 7.52 -0.08
CA ALA A 97 4.30 8.19 -1.36
C ALA A 97 3.05 7.76 -2.14
N PHE A 98 2.63 8.61 -3.07
CA PHE A 98 1.70 8.22 -4.11
C PHE A 98 2.48 7.50 -5.22
N HIS A 99 1.88 6.46 -5.78
CA HIS A 99 2.46 5.63 -6.82
C HIS A 99 1.62 5.72 -8.10
N GLN A 100 2.31 5.66 -9.23
CA GLN A 100 1.72 5.53 -10.56
C GLN A 100 2.59 4.54 -11.33
N ARG A 101 1.97 3.73 -12.19
CA ARG A 101 2.72 2.82 -13.07
C ARG A 101 3.44 3.64 -14.15
N ASN A 102 4.70 3.31 -14.40
CA ASN A 102 5.45 3.87 -15.53
C ASN A 102 5.00 3.24 -16.85
N ASP A 103 5.23 3.95 -17.96
CA ASP A 103 5.02 3.39 -19.30
C ASP A 103 5.86 2.11 -19.52
N PRO A 104 5.36 1.14 -20.31
CA PRO A 104 6.10 -0.09 -20.61
C PRO A 104 7.48 0.20 -21.19
N THR A 105 8.49 -0.61 -20.87
CA THR A 105 9.85 -0.46 -21.40
C THR A 105 10.10 -1.45 -22.51
N LEU A 106 10.53 -0.95 -23.67
CA LEU A 106 10.99 -1.75 -24.79
C LEU A 106 12.50 -2.00 -24.64
N VAL A 107 12.91 -3.26 -24.80
CA VAL A 107 14.32 -3.66 -24.87
C VAL A 107 14.57 -4.22 -26.26
N VAL A 108 15.56 -3.69 -26.96
CA VAL A 108 15.98 -4.16 -28.28
C VAL A 108 17.39 -4.72 -28.15
N SER A 109 17.53 -6.03 -28.33
CA SER A 109 18.81 -6.74 -28.28
C SER A 109 19.57 -6.65 -29.60
N ASN A 110 20.89 -6.86 -29.54
CA ASN A 110 21.80 -6.88 -30.70
C ASN A 110 21.90 -5.55 -31.45
N ILE A 111 21.57 -4.44 -30.79
CA ILE A 111 21.85 -3.10 -31.30
C ILE A 111 22.76 -2.41 -30.30
N GLU A 112 23.92 -1.99 -30.78
CA GLU A 112 24.90 -1.31 -29.95
C GLU A 112 24.38 0.06 -29.53
N ALA A 113 24.66 0.44 -28.28
CA ALA A 113 24.45 1.81 -27.85
C ALA A 113 25.39 2.73 -28.64
N GLY A 114 24.85 3.83 -29.16
CA GLY A 114 25.68 4.88 -29.77
C GLY A 114 26.58 5.57 -28.74
N TRP A 115 26.20 5.50 -27.46
CA TRP A 115 26.91 6.16 -26.38
C TRP A 115 28.23 5.46 -26.01
N PRO A 116 29.30 6.22 -25.75
CA PRO A 116 30.57 5.64 -25.35
C PRO A 116 30.51 5.11 -23.92
N THR A 117 31.35 4.10 -23.61
CA THR A 117 31.35 3.42 -22.31
C THR A 117 31.81 4.32 -21.15
N ASP A 118 32.60 5.35 -21.45
CA ASP A 118 33.11 6.38 -20.54
C ASP A 118 32.23 7.64 -20.51
N PHE A 119 30.97 7.57 -20.97
CA PHE A 119 30.06 8.74 -21.01
C PHE A 119 29.90 9.45 -19.65
N ASN A 120 29.93 8.69 -18.55
CA ASN A 120 29.79 9.22 -17.19
C ASN A 120 31.15 9.63 -16.55
N ASP A 121 32.27 9.40 -17.24
CA ASP A 121 33.58 9.80 -16.73
C ASP A 121 33.74 11.32 -16.82
N GLY A 122 34.63 11.88 -15.99
CA GLY A 122 34.93 13.30 -16.03
C GLY A 122 35.39 13.72 -17.42
N LEU A 123 34.68 14.66 -18.06
CA LEU A 123 35.01 15.17 -19.38
C LEU A 123 36.43 15.73 -19.38
N ARG A 124 37.33 15.10 -20.14
CA ARG A 124 38.71 15.57 -20.29
C ARG A 124 38.71 16.74 -21.25
N ALA A 125 38.99 17.94 -20.73
CA ALA A 125 39.20 19.13 -21.54
C ALA A 125 40.67 19.23 -21.98
N ARG A 126 40.89 19.61 -23.25
CA ARG A 126 42.22 19.94 -23.78
C ARG A 126 42.31 21.45 -24.00
N LEU A 127 43.48 22.01 -23.75
CA LEU A 127 43.81 23.38 -24.12
C LEU A 127 44.16 23.45 -25.61
N ASN A 128 44.00 24.62 -26.22
CA ASN A 128 44.38 24.88 -27.61
C ASN A 128 45.85 24.52 -27.91
N ILE A 129 46.76 24.72 -26.95
CA ILE A 129 48.18 24.36 -27.07
C ILE A 129 48.44 22.84 -27.12
N GLN A 130 47.43 22.02 -26.84
CA GLN A 130 47.56 20.56 -26.79
C GLN A 130 47.11 19.88 -28.09
N THR A 131 46.67 20.62 -29.11
CA THR A 131 46.30 20.05 -30.43
C THR A 131 47.53 19.74 -31.28
N VAL A 132 47.46 18.70 -32.11
CA VAL A 132 48.56 18.33 -33.02
C VAL A 132 48.60 19.30 -34.21
N ASP A 133 49.68 20.08 -34.32
CA ASP A 133 49.89 21.12 -35.34
C ASP A 133 50.65 20.60 -36.58
N SER A 134 50.34 19.39 -37.03
CA SER A 134 51.14 18.69 -38.05
C SER A 134 50.58 18.89 -39.46
N GLY A 135 50.98 19.98 -40.14
CA GLY A 135 50.97 20.10 -41.60
C GLY A 135 49.63 19.86 -42.33
N ALA A 136 48.52 19.83 -41.61
CA ALA A 136 47.20 19.51 -42.14
C ALA A 136 46.66 20.68 -42.97
N SER A 137 45.91 20.35 -44.02
CA SER A 137 45.19 21.30 -44.84
C SER A 137 44.32 22.23 -43.98
N ASP A 138 44.19 23.49 -44.39
CA ASP A 138 43.20 24.37 -43.77
C ASP A 138 41.79 23.75 -43.84
N PRO A 139 40.93 23.99 -42.82
CA PRO A 139 39.58 23.46 -42.81
C PRO A 139 38.83 23.85 -44.09
N PRO A 140 38.09 22.91 -44.71
CA PRO A 140 37.22 23.24 -45.83
C PRO A 140 36.15 24.26 -45.39
N SER A 141 35.68 25.09 -46.34
CA SER A 141 34.69 26.14 -46.06
C SER A 141 33.39 25.59 -45.45
N GLU A 142 33.06 24.35 -45.80
CA GLU A 142 31.93 23.55 -45.38
C GLU A 142 31.97 23.22 -43.89
N ALA A 143 33.16 23.22 -43.27
CA ALA A 143 33.32 23.02 -41.82
C ALA A 143 32.76 24.20 -41.00
N CYS A 144 32.40 25.32 -41.62
CA CYS A 144 31.71 26.46 -41.00
C CYS A 144 32.42 27.04 -39.76
N VAL A 145 33.74 26.86 -39.64
CA VAL A 145 34.54 27.29 -38.47
C VAL A 145 34.41 28.79 -38.21
N ASP A 146 34.25 29.59 -39.27
CA ASP A 146 34.12 31.05 -39.14
C ASP A 146 32.76 31.49 -38.57
N LYS A 147 31.74 30.61 -38.57
CA LYS A 147 30.41 30.86 -37.98
C LYS A 147 30.37 30.65 -36.47
N VAL A 148 31.41 30.06 -35.87
CA VAL A 148 31.48 29.82 -34.42
C VAL A 148 31.82 31.14 -33.70
N HIS A 149 31.40 31.25 -32.43
CA HIS A 149 31.69 32.44 -31.60
C HIS A 149 33.18 32.75 -31.59
N LYS A 150 33.52 34.05 -31.64
CA LYS A 150 34.90 34.53 -31.78
C LYS A 150 35.86 33.93 -30.74
N ASP A 151 35.38 33.69 -29.52
CA ASP A 151 36.20 33.19 -28.40
C ASP A 151 36.65 31.73 -28.56
N VAL A 152 35.97 30.94 -29.40
CA VAL A 152 36.30 29.51 -29.62
C VAL A 152 36.72 29.20 -31.05
N ARG A 153 36.74 30.21 -31.93
CA ARG A 153 37.00 30.05 -33.36
C ARG A 153 38.38 29.44 -33.65
N ASP A 154 39.42 29.93 -32.99
CA ASP A 154 40.79 29.44 -33.19
C ASP A 154 40.93 28.00 -32.72
N ALA A 155 40.33 27.66 -31.57
CA ALA A 155 40.30 26.29 -31.07
C ALA A 155 39.52 25.35 -32.01
N ALA A 156 38.37 25.79 -32.53
CA ALA A 156 37.60 25.01 -33.51
C ALA A 156 38.40 24.77 -34.80
N ARG A 157 39.14 25.79 -35.28
CA ARG A 157 40.02 25.68 -36.46
C ARG A 157 41.12 24.62 -36.26
N LEU A 158 41.79 24.66 -35.11
CA LEU A 158 42.83 23.69 -34.76
C LEU A 158 42.29 22.26 -34.64
N LEU A 159 41.10 22.09 -34.04
CA LEU A 159 40.46 20.77 -33.91
C LEU A 159 40.09 20.16 -35.27
N VAL A 160 39.58 20.96 -36.22
CA VAL A 160 39.26 20.44 -37.57
C VAL A 160 40.54 20.05 -38.32
N LYS A 161 41.61 20.84 -38.20
CA LYS A 161 42.93 20.48 -38.77
C LYS A 161 43.45 19.17 -38.20
N GLU A 162 43.38 19.02 -36.88
CA GLU A 162 43.76 17.78 -36.19
C GLU A 162 42.94 16.58 -36.70
N PHE A 163 41.61 16.71 -36.83
CA PHE A 163 40.74 15.66 -37.37
C PHE A 163 41.11 15.25 -38.80
N LEU A 164 41.39 16.22 -39.68
CA LEU A 164 41.80 15.95 -41.07
C LEU A 164 43.16 15.27 -41.15
N PHE A 165 44.09 15.60 -40.26
CA PHE A 165 45.37 14.91 -40.14
C PHE A 165 45.17 13.43 -39.80
N PHE A 166 44.29 13.14 -38.84
CA PHE A 166 44.06 11.77 -38.35
C PHE A 166 43.19 10.90 -39.26
N LYS A 167 42.69 11.41 -40.39
CA LYS A 167 41.96 10.60 -41.37
C LYS A 167 42.84 9.53 -42.04
N ASN A 168 44.15 9.78 -42.20
CA ASN A 168 45.11 8.88 -42.87
C ASN A 168 46.43 8.66 -42.08
N PRO A 169 46.43 8.14 -40.83
CA PRO A 169 47.68 8.02 -40.08
C PRO A 169 48.38 6.68 -40.35
N ASP A 170 49.68 6.75 -40.65
CA ASP A 170 50.60 5.65 -40.39
C ASP A 170 50.69 5.45 -38.85
N PRO A 171 50.46 4.23 -38.30
CA PRO A 171 50.41 3.96 -36.86
C PRO A 171 51.65 4.36 -36.03
N LYS A 172 52.71 4.88 -36.65
CA LYS A 172 53.94 5.35 -36.00
C LYS A 172 54.01 6.87 -35.77
N THR A 173 52.95 7.63 -36.03
CA THR A 173 52.98 9.09 -35.90
C THR A 173 53.18 9.52 -34.44
N LEU A 174 54.34 10.11 -34.14
CA LEU A 174 54.70 10.58 -32.80
C LEU A 174 53.81 11.75 -32.37
N TYR A 175 53.11 11.60 -31.25
CA TYR A 175 52.35 12.66 -30.58
C TYR A 175 53.30 13.75 -30.06
N VAL A 176 53.18 14.97 -30.59
CA VAL A 176 54.09 16.13 -30.38
C VAL A 176 54.26 16.52 -28.89
N SER A 177 53.38 16.04 -28.00
CA SER A 177 53.39 16.36 -26.56
C SER A 177 53.17 15.15 -25.64
N GLY A 178 53.12 13.92 -26.17
CA GLY A 178 52.67 12.74 -25.41
C GLY A 178 51.18 12.74 -25.04
N VAL A 179 50.44 13.79 -25.41
CA VAL A 179 48.98 13.87 -25.24
C VAL A 179 48.31 13.41 -26.53
N VAL A 180 47.62 12.27 -26.46
CA VAL A 180 46.77 11.73 -27.53
C VAL A 180 45.51 12.59 -27.71
N PRO A 181 44.98 12.70 -28.94
CA PRO A 181 43.67 13.30 -29.16
C PRO A 181 42.59 12.64 -28.30
N LEU A 182 41.57 13.42 -27.94
CA LEU A 182 40.43 12.90 -27.21
C LEU A 182 39.71 11.86 -28.10
N TYR A 183 39.40 10.69 -27.54
CA TYR A 183 38.80 9.54 -28.24
C TYR A 183 39.72 8.80 -29.25
N HIS A 184 41.03 9.04 -29.21
CA HIS A 184 42.01 8.25 -29.98
C HIS A 184 42.35 6.93 -29.28
N ASP A 185 41.36 6.05 -29.16
CA ASP A 185 41.42 4.73 -28.54
C ASP A 185 40.31 3.82 -29.09
N GLY A 186 40.33 2.55 -28.67
CA GLY A 186 39.33 1.56 -29.06
C GLY A 186 37.98 1.80 -28.38
N LYS A 187 36.89 1.45 -29.06
CA LYS A 187 35.52 1.49 -28.56
C LYS A 187 35.33 0.85 -27.18
N HIS A 188 36.07 -0.23 -26.91
CA HIS A 188 36.17 -0.92 -25.64
C HIS A 188 37.60 -0.76 -25.08
N PRO A 189 37.81 0.10 -24.07
CA PRO A 189 39.13 0.36 -23.48
C PRO A 189 39.79 -0.89 -22.89
N SER A 190 38.99 -1.91 -22.59
CA SER A 190 39.43 -3.19 -22.03
C SER A 190 40.11 -4.13 -23.02
N LYS A 191 40.04 -3.86 -24.33
CA LYS A 191 40.55 -4.70 -25.41
C LYS A 191 41.60 -3.93 -26.24
N PRO A 192 42.57 -4.62 -26.84
CA PRO A 192 43.44 -3.98 -27.83
C PRO A 192 42.61 -3.44 -28.99
N VAL A 193 43.07 -2.35 -29.60
CA VAL A 193 42.40 -1.73 -30.75
C VAL A 193 42.60 -2.61 -31.98
N HIS A 194 41.51 -2.90 -32.69
CA HIS A 194 41.50 -3.72 -33.89
C HIS A 194 40.34 -3.29 -34.78
N GLU A 195 40.57 -3.13 -36.09
CA GLU A 195 39.58 -2.53 -37.00
C GLU A 195 38.21 -3.22 -36.96
N ASP A 196 38.17 -4.55 -36.94
CA ASP A 196 36.89 -5.30 -36.96
C ASP A 196 36.24 -5.53 -35.58
N THR A 197 37.04 -5.70 -34.52
CA THR A 197 36.54 -6.20 -33.21
C THR A 197 36.54 -5.14 -32.12
N ASN A 198 37.32 -4.07 -32.28
CA ASN A 198 37.41 -2.96 -31.35
C ASN A 198 37.91 -1.70 -32.10
N PRO A 199 37.10 -1.13 -33.01
CA PRO A 199 37.54 -0.04 -33.89
C PRO A 199 37.89 1.21 -33.09
N TRP A 200 38.68 2.08 -33.70
CA TRP A 200 39.00 3.41 -33.20
C TRP A 200 37.74 4.26 -33.07
N ARG A 201 37.57 4.98 -31.96
CA ARG A 201 36.40 5.85 -31.74
C ARG A 201 36.43 7.12 -32.58
N ASP A 202 37.61 7.59 -32.96
CA ASP A 202 37.83 8.82 -33.73
C ASP A 202 38.01 8.58 -35.24
N ARG A 203 37.99 7.33 -35.71
CA ARG A 203 38.06 6.98 -37.14
C ARG A 203 36.74 6.40 -37.62
N TRP A 204 36.27 6.90 -38.75
CA TRP A 204 35.05 6.40 -39.38
C TRP A 204 35.31 5.31 -40.42
N ASN A 205 36.58 5.08 -40.81
CA ASN A 205 37.00 4.04 -41.76
C ASN A 205 36.16 3.99 -43.06
N ASP A 206 35.89 5.15 -43.65
CA ASP A 206 35.03 5.33 -44.83
C ASP A 206 33.62 4.72 -44.70
N SER A 207 33.18 4.48 -43.47
CA SER A 207 31.81 4.11 -43.12
C SER A 207 31.09 5.29 -42.46
N GLN A 208 29.76 5.25 -42.44
CA GLN A 208 28.97 6.18 -41.65
C GLN A 208 28.73 5.57 -40.27
N ALA A 209 29.15 6.28 -39.22
CA ALA A 209 28.99 5.81 -37.86
C ALA A 209 27.50 5.65 -37.48
N TRP A 210 27.17 4.58 -36.77
CA TRP A 210 25.83 4.35 -36.24
C TRP A 210 25.70 4.92 -34.84
N PHE A 211 24.76 5.84 -34.62
CA PHE A 211 24.49 6.41 -33.29
C PHE A 211 22.98 6.53 -33.07
N PRO A 212 22.30 5.49 -32.54
CA PRO A 212 20.88 5.54 -32.21
C PRO A 212 20.57 6.70 -31.27
N LEU A 213 19.68 7.58 -31.68
CA LEU A 213 19.31 8.77 -30.91
C LEU A 213 17.92 8.63 -30.27
N TYR A 214 16.95 8.13 -31.02
CA TYR A 214 15.60 7.92 -30.54
C TYR A 214 14.88 6.82 -31.31
N VAL A 215 13.80 6.32 -30.71
CA VAL A 215 12.87 5.39 -31.35
C VAL A 215 11.56 6.09 -31.58
N GLU A 216 11.02 5.96 -32.79
CA GLU A 216 9.61 6.24 -33.08
C GLU A 216 8.82 4.96 -32.96
N TRP A 217 7.75 4.99 -32.17
CA TRP A 217 6.85 3.86 -32.03
C TRP A 217 5.42 4.29 -32.34
N GLU A 218 4.65 3.36 -32.89
CA GLU A 218 3.21 3.45 -33.04
C GLU A 218 2.60 2.10 -32.66
N ALA A 219 1.49 2.15 -31.93
CA ALA A 219 0.77 0.97 -31.51
C ALA A 219 -0.74 1.18 -31.56
N LYS A 220 -1.44 0.14 -32.00
CA LYS A 220 -2.88 0.01 -31.88
C LYS A 220 -3.23 -0.47 -30.47
N TYR A 221 -3.86 0.39 -29.69
CA TYR A 221 -4.41 0.09 -28.38
C TYR A 221 -5.89 -0.26 -28.49
N THR A 222 -6.30 -1.40 -27.94
CA THR A 222 -7.70 -1.81 -27.83
C THR A 222 -8.10 -1.81 -26.37
N HIS A 223 -8.99 -0.90 -25.98
CA HIS A 223 -9.54 -0.83 -24.63
C HIS A 223 -10.52 -1.99 -24.41
N GLN A 224 -10.43 -2.64 -23.26
CA GLN A 224 -11.35 -3.72 -22.89
C GLN A 224 -12.27 -3.23 -21.77
N SER A 225 -13.42 -3.86 -21.55
CA SER A 225 -14.28 -3.46 -20.42
C SER A 225 -13.66 -3.89 -19.09
N PHE A 226 -13.74 -3.03 -18.07
CA PHE A 226 -13.29 -3.36 -16.71
C PHE A 226 -14.01 -4.58 -16.13
N ASP A 227 -15.27 -4.81 -16.51
CA ASP A 227 -16.07 -5.96 -16.04
C ASP A 227 -15.48 -7.31 -16.49
N ASN A 228 -14.56 -7.32 -17.46
CA ASN A 228 -13.86 -8.50 -17.98
C ASN A 228 -12.64 -8.89 -17.15
N TRP A 229 -12.26 -8.05 -16.17
CA TRP A 229 -11.06 -8.23 -15.35
C TRP A 229 -11.38 -8.73 -13.95
N GLU A 230 -10.52 -9.61 -13.45
CA GLU A 230 -10.56 -10.13 -12.09
C GLU A 230 -9.18 -10.18 -11.45
N LEU A 231 -9.13 -10.01 -10.13
CA LEU A 231 -7.89 -10.16 -9.36
C LEU A 231 -7.70 -11.64 -9.05
N GLY A 232 -6.56 -12.21 -9.40
CA GLY A 232 -6.24 -13.61 -9.15
C GLY A 232 -4.75 -13.84 -8.94
N GLN A 233 -4.38 -15.10 -8.66
CA GLN A 233 -2.99 -15.51 -8.58
C GLN A 233 -2.51 -16.02 -9.94
N ARG A 234 -1.43 -15.44 -10.44
CA ARG A 234 -0.78 -15.82 -11.69
C ARG A 234 0.46 -16.67 -11.39
N PRO A 235 0.54 -17.93 -11.86
CA PRO A 235 1.74 -18.75 -11.68
C PRO A 235 2.92 -18.08 -12.38
N ALA A 236 4.06 -17.98 -11.70
CA ALA A 236 5.25 -17.34 -12.27
C ALA A 236 6.01 -18.32 -13.17
N ARG A 237 6.33 -17.91 -14.41
CA ARG A 237 7.07 -18.75 -15.39
C ARG A 237 8.41 -19.29 -14.85
N ALA A 238 9.01 -18.61 -13.87
CA ALA A 238 10.31 -18.96 -13.30
C ALA A 238 10.36 -18.89 -11.77
N ALA A 239 9.27 -18.55 -11.08
CA ALA A 239 9.25 -18.47 -9.62
C ALA A 239 8.31 -19.51 -9.02
N ALA A 240 8.72 -20.11 -7.90
CA ALA A 240 7.93 -21.12 -7.19
C ALA A 240 6.59 -20.57 -6.64
N THR A 241 6.45 -19.25 -6.54
CA THR A 241 5.30 -18.56 -5.95
C THR A 241 4.52 -17.74 -6.98
N ALA A 242 3.20 -17.95 -7.02
CA ALA A 242 2.28 -17.18 -7.83
C ALA A 242 2.20 -15.72 -7.36
N LYS A 243 2.05 -14.77 -8.28
CA LYS A 243 1.89 -13.34 -7.99
C LYS A 243 0.43 -12.91 -8.14
N THR A 244 -0.07 -12.09 -7.23
CA THR A 244 -1.41 -11.52 -7.32
C THR A 244 -1.45 -10.40 -8.37
N ALA A 245 -2.28 -10.56 -9.40
CA ALA A 245 -2.41 -9.61 -10.51
C ALA A 245 -3.83 -9.65 -11.10
N TYR A 246 -4.20 -8.57 -11.81
CA TYR A 246 -5.42 -8.54 -12.60
C TYR A 246 -5.26 -9.34 -13.89
N MET A 247 -6.24 -10.20 -14.18
CA MET A 247 -6.28 -11.06 -15.36
C MET A 247 -7.66 -10.97 -16.00
N LEU A 248 -7.72 -11.24 -17.31
CA LEU A 248 -9.00 -11.44 -17.99
C LEU A 248 -9.64 -12.73 -17.50
N LYS A 249 -10.96 -12.72 -17.34
CA LYS A 249 -11.74 -13.92 -17.01
C LYS A 249 -11.55 -15.00 -18.08
N ASP A 250 -11.46 -16.25 -17.65
CA ASP A 250 -11.15 -17.41 -18.51
C ASP A 250 -12.10 -17.52 -19.72
N ASP A 251 -13.40 -17.23 -19.53
CA ASP A 251 -14.43 -17.28 -20.58
C ASP A 251 -14.24 -16.27 -21.73
N ILE A 252 -13.43 -15.23 -21.51
CA ILE A 252 -13.18 -14.14 -22.46
C ILE A 252 -11.86 -14.34 -23.21
N GLN A 253 -10.98 -15.21 -22.71
CA GLN A 253 -9.74 -15.56 -23.41
C GLN A 253 -9.98 -16.39 -24.68
N ALA A 254 -11.16 -17.02 -24.81
CA ALA A 254 -11.52 -17.92 -25.91
C ALA A 254 -12.40 -17.27 -27.01
N SER A 255 -13.02 -16.12 -26.76
CA SER A 255 -13.88 -15.43 -27.73
C SER A 255 -13.30 -14.07 -28.12
N ASP A 256 -12.59 -14.05 -29.24
CA ASP A 256 -12.57 -12.83 -30.04
C ASP A 256 -14.00 -12.65 -30.60
N GLN A 257 -14.56 -11.47 -30.37
CA GLN A 257 -15.78 -10.88 -30.96
C GLN A 257 -17.12 -11.08 -30.23
N ASP A 258 -17.54 -9.99 -29.58
CA ASP A 258 -18.94 -9.56 -29.57
C ASP A 258 -19.06 -8.59 -30.77
N SER A 259 -19.47 -9.09 -31.95
CA SER A 259 -19.40 -8.38 -33.25
C SER A 259 -20.25 -7.10 -33.33
N ASP A 260 -21.13 -6.89 -32.35
CA ASP A 260 -22.16 -5.85 -32.39
C ASP A 260 -21.76 -4.56 -31.65
N LYS A 261 -20.62 -4.54 -30.94
CA LYS A 261 -20.12 -3.33 -30.27
C LYS A 261 -18.95 -2.71 -31.02
N PRO A 262 -18.96 -1.39 -31.26
CA PRO A 262 -17.80 -0.72 -31.86
C PRO A 262 -16.57 -0.94 -30.98
N GLU A 263 -15.52 -1.48 -31.56
CA GLU A 263 -14.27 -1.73 -30.85
C GLU A 263 -13.62 -0.39 -30.45
N ASP A 264 -13.32 -0.21 -29.17
CA ASP A 264 -12.62 0.98 -28.66
C ASP A 264 -11.13 0.88 -28.96
N ILE A 265 -10.80 1.24 -30.19
CA ILE A 265 -9.47 1.13 -30.77
C ILE A 265 -8.86 2.51 -31.00
N ARG A 266 -7.57 2.63 -30.69
CA ARG A 266 -6.79 3.84 -30.95
C ARG A 266 -5.41 3.55 -31.47
N THR A 267 -4.93 4.42 -32.32
CA THR A 267 -3.52 4.49 -32.68
C THR A 267 -2.83 5.47 -31.73
N LEU A 268 -1.88 4.96 -30.95
CA LEU A 268 -1.03 5.72 -30.06
C LEU A 268 0.37 5.76 -30.67
N SER A 269 1.09 6.86 -30.50
CA SER A 269 2.44 6.98 -31.02
C SER A 269 3.32 7.80 -30.10
N GLY A 270 4.63 7.67 -30.23
CA GLY A 270 5.55 8.42 -29.39
C GLY A 270 6.97 8.41 -29.91
N ARG A 271 7.78 9.27 -29.30
CA ARG A 271 9.22 9.35 -29.54
C ARG A 271 9.95 9.19 -28.22
N SER A 272 10.84 8.21 -28.17
CA SER A 272 11.58 7.88 -26.96
C SER A 272 13.07 8.04 -27.21
N LEU A 273 13.72 8.91 -26.44
CA LEU A 273 15.16 9.13 -26.51
C LEU A 273 15.94 7.89 -26.03
N ILE A 274 17.01 7.57 -26.72
CA ILE A 274 17.93 6.50 -26.34
C ILE A 274 19.02 7.09 -25.45
N LEU A 275 19.07 6.64 -24.19
CA LEU A 275 20.04 7.10 -23.20
C LEU A 275 21.08 6.01 -22.91
N PRO A 276 22.28 6.36 -22.41
CA PRO A 276 23.36 5.40 -22.07
C PRO A 276 23.06 4.52 -20.85
N GLN A 277 21.97 4.79 -20.15
CA GLN A 277 21.64 4.21 -18.84
C GLN A 277 21.43 2.68 -18.79
N PRO A 278 20.99 1.95 -19.83
CA PRO A 278 20.62 0.54 -19.72
C PRO A 278 21.75 -0.36 -19.21
N THR A 279 22.94 -0.20 -19.78
CA THR A 279 24.13 -1.00 -19.42
C THR A 279 24.59 -0.70 -18.00
N SER A 280 24.53 0.58 -17.59
CA SER A 280 24.84 1.01 -16.22
C SER A 280 23.83 0.44 -15.22
N ALA A 281 22.54 0.46 -15.55
CA ALA A 281 21.49 -0.10 -14.70
C ALA A 281 21.64 -1.62 -14.55
N MET A 282 21.91 -2.33 -15.65
CA MET A 282 22.16 -3.77 -15.64
C MET A 282 23.35 -4.12 -14.74
N ARG A 283 24.46 -3.38 -14.86
CA ARG A 283 25.62 -3.52 -13.98
C ARG A 283 25.24 -3.38 -12.50
N VAL A 284 24.55 -2.31 -12.13
CA VAL A 284 24.11 -2.08 -10.75
C VAL A 284 23.19 -3.21 -10.25
N HIS A 285 22.31 -3.73 -11.10
CA HIS A 285 21.45 -4.87 -10.74
C HIS A 285 22.24 -6.16 -10.52
N VAL A 286 23.22 -6.45 -11.37
CA VAL A 286 24.11 -7.62 -11.21
C VAL A 286 24.99 -7.47 -9.96
N GLU A 287 25.53 -6.28 -9.70
CA GLU A 287 26.28 -5.99 -8.47
C GLU A 287 25.41 -6.16 -7.22
N ARG A 288 24.17 -5.66 -7.22
CA ARG A 288 23.22 -5.89 -6.13
C ARG A 288 22.88 -7.36 -5.94
N LEU A 289 22.72 -8.11 -7.03
CA LEU A 289 22.47 -9.56 -6.96
C LEU A 289 23.64 -10.27 -6.27
N PHE A 290 24.88 -9.91 -6.61
CA PHE A 290 26.06 -10.44 -5.94
C PHE A 290 26.15 -10.01 -4.47
N ALA A 291 25.77 -8.77 -4.14
CA ALA A 291 25.80 -8.26 -2.77
C ALA A 291 24.72 -8.89 -1.86
N ASN A 292 23.56 -9.25 -2.42
CA ASN A 292 22.43 -9.80 -1.67
C ASN A 292 22.50 -11.32 -1.47
N MET A 293 23.42 -12.02 -2.15
CA MET A 293 23.59 -13.46 -2.01
C MET A 293 24.65 -13.78 -0.96
N PRO A 294 24.41 -14.75 -0.04
CA PRO A 294 25.42 -15.20 0.91
C PRO A 294 26.71 -15.65 0.19
N ILE A 295 27.86 -15.14 0.64
CA ILE A 295 29.16 -15.34 -0.03
C ILE A 295 29.47 -16.82 -0.27
N GLY A 296 29.15 -17.70 0.68
CA GLY A 296 29.37 -19.15 0.53
C GLY A 296 28.56 -19.79 -0.61
N GLN A 297 27.31 -19.36 -0.81
CA GLN A 297 26.49 -19.82 -1.94
C GLN A 297 27.01 -19.20 -3.25
N LEU A 298 27.34 -17.91 -3.22
CA LEU A 298 27.83 -17.21 -4.40
C LEU A 298 29.19 -17.77 -4.86
N ASP A 299 30.11 -18.11 -3.96
CA ASP A 299 31.42 -18.70 -4.28
C ASP A 299 31.28 -20.11 -4.85
N SER A 300 30.25 -20.85 -4.44
CA SER A 300 29.94 -22.17 -4.99
C SER A 300 29.45 -22.12 -6.44
N MET A 301 28.79 -21.04 -6.84
CA MET A 301 28.25 -20.84 -8.19
C MET A 301 29.21 -20.09 -9.12
N LEU A 302 29.85 -19.03 -8.61
CA LEU A 302 30.66 -18.08 -9.37
C LEU A 302 31.87 -17.64 -8.56
N LYS A 303 33.08 -17.95 -9.03
CA LYS A 303 34.33 -17.52 -8.37
C LYS A 303 34.50 -16.00 -8.45
N PRO A 304 35.22 -15.35 -7.51
CA PRO A 304 35.43 -13.89 -7.53
C PRO A 304 36.03 -13.35 -8.83
N THR A 305 36.91 -14.11 -9.50
CA THR A 305 37.48 -13.75 -10.80
C THR A 305 36.43 -13.74 -11.91
N GLN A 306 35.53 -14.73 -11.92
CA GLN A 306 34.43 -14.81 -12.88
C GLN A 306 33.42 -13.67 -12.68
N ARG A 307 33.16 -13.25 -11.44
CA ARG A 307 32.30 -12.09 -11.15
C ARG A 307 32.87 -10.81 -11.76
N LYS A 308 34.17 -10.57 -11.58
CA LYS A 308 34.86 -9.42 -12.19
C LYS A 308 34.83 -9.48 -13.71
N ASP A 309 35.00 -10.67 -14.29
CA ASP A 309 34.93 -10.88 -15.74
C ASP A 309 33.52 -10.62 -16.29
N ILE A 310 32.46 -11.08 -15.61
CA ILE A 310 31.06 -10.79 -15.97
C ILE A 310 30.82 -9.29 -15.96
N LEU A 311 31.17 -8.59 -14.86
CA LEU A 311 30.97 -7.14 -14.76
C LEU A 311 31.73 -6.37 -15.85
N LYS A 312 32.92 -6.85 -16.24
CA LYS A 312 33.72 -6.27 -17.32
C LYS A 312 33.09 -6.48 -18.71
N LYS A 313 32.44 -7.63 -18.93
CA LYS A 313 31.79 -7.99 -20.19
C LYS A 313 30.38 -7.41 -20.35
N LEU A 314 29.76 -6.90 -19.29
CA LEU A 314 28.44 -6.25 -19.39
C LEU A 314 28.44 -5.05 -20.36
N ASP A 315 29.58 -4.34 -20.47
CA ASP A 315 29.73 -3.22 -21.40
C ASP A 315 29.74 -3.65 -22.87
N GLU A 316 29.89 -4.94 -23.15
CA GLU A 316 29.89 -5.51 -24.49
C GLU A 316 28.47 -5.94 -24.92
N VAL A 317 27.49 -5.91 -24.01
CA VAL A 317 26.13 -6.34 -24.32
C VAL A 317 25.44 -5.26 -25.14
N ALA A 318 25.28 -5.54 -26.43
CA ALA A 318 24.55 -4.68 -27.36
C ALA A 318 23.04 -4.72 -27.06
N MET A 319 22.55 -3.73 -26.32
CA MET A 319 21.12 -3.54 -26.09
C MET A 319 20.75 -2.06 -26.02
N LEU A 320 19.52 -1.77 -26.48
CA LEU A 320 18.84 -0.50 -26.25
C LEU A 320 17.69 -0.74 -25.29
N SER A 321 17.46 0.16 -24.34
CA SER A 321 16.27 0.14 -23.50
C SER A 321 15.69 1.54 -23.42
N LEU A 322 14.38 1.61 -23.60
CA LEU A 322 13.63 2.86 -23.61
C LEU A 322 12.19 2.64 -23.14
N PRO A 323 11.63 3.56 -22.34
CA PRO A 323 10.20 3.56 -22.06
C PRO A 323 9.43 3.91 -23.34
N LEU A 324 8.22 3.37 -23.52
CA LEU A 324 7.23 3.81 -24.51
C LEU A 324 6.59 5.13 -24.03
N ALA A 325 7.44 6.15 -23.87
CA ALA A 325 7.09 7.42 -23.28
C ALA A 325 5.91 8.07 -24.02
N GLY A 326 4.91 8.46 -23.26
CA GLY A 326 3.70 9.09 -23.75
C GLY A 326 2.50 8.14 -23.85
N LEU A 327 2.67 6.84 -23.64
CA LEU A 327 1.55 5.88 -23.72
C LEU A 327 0.44 6.24 -22.72
N THR A 328 0.79 6.45 -21.46
CA THR A 328 -0.18 6.88 -20.43
C THR A 328 -0.72 8.28 -20.68
N ASP A 329 0.12 9.19 -21.21
CA ASP A 329 -0.29 10.56 -21.53
C ASP A 329 -1.37 10.57 -22.63
N HIS A 330 -1.17 9.77 -23.68
CA HIS A 330 -2.14 9.61 -24.76
C HIS A 330 -3.49 9.06 -24.25
N LEU A 331 -3.45 8.09 -23.32
CA LEU A 331 -4.66 7.57 -22.67
C LEU A 331 -5.34 8.61 -21.79
N THR A 332 -4.60 9.57 -21.22
CA THR A 332 -5.14 10.70 -20.47
C THR A 332 -5.36 11.95 -21.33
N THR A 333 -5.37 11.80 -22.65
CA THR A 333 -5.59 12.87 -23.65
C THR A 333 -4.57 14.02 -23.58
N ARG A 334 -3.32 13.68 -23.33
CA ARG A 334 -2.18 14.59 -23.22
C ARG A 334 -1.04 14.15 -24.13
N TYR A 335 -0.20 15.10 -24.51
CA TYR A 335 1.02 14.87 -25.26
C TYR A 335 2.25 15.20 -24.41
N GLN A 336 3.27 14.37 -24.57
CA GLN A 336 4.61 14.64 -24.10
C GLN A 336 5.46 15.13 -25.27
N GLY A 337 6.26 16.18 -25.07
CA GLY A 337 7.20 16.65 -26.08
C GLY A 337 7.48 18.15 -26.03
N SER A 338 8.23 18.62 -27.01
CA SER A 338 8.50 20.05 -27.19
C SER A 338 7.28 20.74 -27.77
N HIS A 339 6.87 21.84 -27.14
CA HIS A 339 5.67 22.59 -27.51
C HIS A 339 5.84 24.06 -27.14
N VAL A 340 4.98 24.92 -27.68
CA VAL A 340 4.97 26.36 -27.41
C VAL A 340 4.53 26.62 -25.97
N LYS A 341 5.26 27.48 -25.26
CA LYS A 341 4.97 27.84 -23.86
C LYS A 341 4.69 29.33 -23.72
N PRO A 342 3.77 29.74 -22.83
CA PRO A 342 3.49 31.16 -22.60
C PRO A 342 4.56 31.86 -21.74
N LEU A 343 5.48 31.10 -21.14
CA LEU A 343 6.53 31.61 -20.26
C LEU A 343 7.91 31.18 -20.75
N VAL A 344 8.89 32.09 -20.60
CA VAL A 344 10.31 31.84 -20.83
C VAL A 344 11.02 31.62 -19.50
N ARG A 345 11.83 30.56 -19.43
CA ARG A 345 12.67 30.26 -18.26
C ARG A 345 14.10 30.72 -18.53
N GLN A 346 14.61 31.59 -17.68
CA GLN A 346 16.03 31.93 -17.63
C GLN A 346 16.68 31.17 -16.47
N PRO A 347 17.87 30.57 -16.64
CA PRO A 347 18.55 29.87 -15.55
C PRO A 347 18.68 30.74 -14.29
N GLY A 348 18.20 30.24 -13.16
CA GLY A 348 18.26 30.92 -11.86
C GLY A 348 17.27 32.08 -11.66
N ARG A 349 16.30 32.27 -12.56
CA ARG A 349 15.26 33.30 -12.45
C ARG A 349 13.86 32.70 -12.57
N GLU A 350 12.89 33.39 -11.99
CA GLU A 350 11.47 33.05 -12.14
C GLU A 350 11.04 33.13 -13.62
N PRO A 351 10.09 32.27 -14.07
CA PRO A 351 9.57 32.32 -15.43
C PRO A 351 8.90 33.67 -15.73
N VAL A 352 9.21 34.26 -16.88
CA VAL A 352 8.61 35.53 -17.34
C VAL A 352 7.61 35.24 -18.45
N VAL A 353 6.44 35.87 -18.38
CA VAL A 353 5.39 35.75 -19.39
C VAL A 353 5.81 36.47 -20.68
N LEU A 354 5.57 35.83 -21.83
CA LEU A 354 5.79 36.45 -23.14
C LEU A 354 4.70 37.47 -23.46
N GLN A 355 5.08 38.62 -24.02
CA GLN A 355 4.12 39.65 -24.41
C GLN A 355 3.15 39.12 -25.47
N GLU A 356 3.65 38.33 -26.41
CA GLU A 356 2.87 37.66 -27.45
C GLU A 356 1.79 36.74 -26.86
N ALA A 357 2.06 36.13 -25.70
CA ALA A 357 1.08 35.29 -25.02
C ALA A 357 -0.03 36.12 -24.35
N ILE A 358 0.27 37.35 -23.90
CA ILE A 358 -0.69 38.30 -23.30
C ILE A 358 -1.59 38.92 -24.38
N ASP A 359 -1.02 39.20 -25.54
CA ASP A 359 -1.74 39.80 -26.66
C ASP A 359 -2.85 38.87 -27.17
N LEU A 360 -2.64 37.55 -27.10
CA LEU A 360 -3.62 36.51 -27.47
C LEU A 360 -4.75 36.31 -26.45
N LEU A 361 -4.66 36.91 -25.26
CA LEU A 361 -5.70 36.76 -24.23
C LEU A 361 -6.94 37.61 -24.55
N PRO A 362 -8.15 37.11 -24.25
CA PRO A 362 -9.37 37.90 -24.38
C PRO A 362 -9.33 39.15 -23.49
N SER A 363 -10.15 40.14 -23.83
CA SER A 363 -10.38 41.31 -22.97
C SER A 363 -10.88 40.88 -21.58
N PRO A 364 -10.60 41.68 -20.53
CA PRO A 364 -11.10 41.41 -19.19
C PRO A 364 -12.62 41.26 -19.16
N ILE A 365 -13.11 40.36 -18.31
CA ILE A 365 -14.55 40.19 -18.10
C ILE A 365 -15.12 41.35 -17.24
N PRO A 366 -16.43 41.64 -17.29
CA PRO A 366 -17.04 42.65 -16.43
C PRO A 366 -16.69 42.42 -14.95
N GLY A 367 -16.21 43.47 -14.27
CA GLY A 367 -15.77 43.40 -12.86
C GLY A 367 -14.29 43.04 -12.66
N ARG A 368 -13.50 42.92 -13.74
CA ARG A 368 -12.03 42.79 -13.71
C ARG A 368 -11.40 43.88 -14.56
N ASP A 369 -10.39 44.55 -14.00
CA ASP A 369 -9.68 45.64 -14.70
C ASP A 369 -8.48 45.12 -15.52
N GLU A 370 -7.95 43.94 -15.16
CA GLU A 370 -6.76 43.35 -15.76
C GLU A 370 -7.08 42.02 -16.46
N LYS A 371 -6.32 41.71 -17.52
CA LYS A 371 -6.36 40.40 -18.17
C LYS A 371 -5.92 39.30 -17.19
N VAL A 372 -6.30 38.06 -17.47
CA VAL A 372 -5.87 36.90 -16.66
C VAL A 372 -4.34 36.82 -16.56
N ASN A 373 -3.85 36.56 -15.36
CA ASN A 373 -2.42 36.55 -15.07
C ASN A 373 -1.81 35.17 -15.40
N LEU A 374 -1.10 35.06 -16.52
CA LEU A 374 -0.44 33.80 -16.92
C LEU A 374 0.79 33.43 -16.08
N SER A 375 1.32 34.35 -15.25
CA SER A 375 2.48 34.04 -14.39
C SER A 375 2.16 32.96 -13.34
N VAL A 376 0.88 32.73 -13.04
CA VAL A 376 0.45 31.69 -12.10
C VAL A 376 0.82 30.28 -12.57
N ILE A 377 1.03 30.05 -13.88
CA ILE A 377 1.43 28.75 -14.44
C ILE A 377 2.77 28.26 -13.86
N LYS A 378 3.71 29.18 -13.61
CA LYS A 378 5.08 28.88 -13.16
C LYS A 378 5.74 27.75 -13.99
N GLU A 379 6.06 26.63 -13.34
CA GLU A 379 6.75 25.50 -13.97
C GLU A 379 5.81 24.42 -14.54
N GLU A 380 4.50 24.54 -14.33
CA GLU A 380 3.53 23.47 -14.58
C GLU A 380 3.01 23.47 -16.04
N SER A 381 3.94 23.34 -17.00
CA SER A 381 3.68 23.37 -18.46
C SER A 381 4.48 22.29 -19.21
N HIS A 382 4.58 21.09 -18.64
CA HIS A 382 5.37 19.99 -19.24
C HIS A 382 4.55 19.11 -20.19
N LEU A 383 3.26 18.91 -19.93
CA LEU A 383 2.36 18.08 -20.73
C LEU A 383 1.33 18.98 -21.42
N THR A 384 1.18 18.86 -22.74
CA THR A 384 0.16 19.59 -23.49
C THR A 384 -1.16 18.82 -23.52
N PRO A 385 -2.30 19.49 -23.33
CA PRO A 385 -3.58 18.84 -23.58
C PRO A 385 -3.76 18.59 -25.09
N TYR A 386 -4.57 17.60 -25.44
CA TYR A 386 -4.91 17.33 -26.84
C TYR A 386 -5.55 18.52 -27.56
N GLY A 387 -6.47 19.24 -26.92
CA GLY A 387 -7.27 20.26 -27.60
C GLY A 387 -8.02 19.66 -28.79
N SER A 388 -8.02 20.36 -29.92
CA SER A 388 -8.62 19.88 -31.18
C SER A 388 -7.64 19.13 -32.10
N LEU A 389 -6.43 18.78 -31.64
CA LEU A 389 -5.36 18.27 -32.52
C LEU A 389 -5.57 16.83 -33.02
N PRO A 390 -5.81 15.82 -32.16
CA PRO A 390 -5.94 14.44 -32.62
C PRO A 390 -7.37 14.13 -33.09
N ALA A 391 -7.48 13.53 -34.28
CA ALA A 391 -8.73 12.96 -34.76
C ALA A 391 -9.00 11.59 -34.09
N PHE A 392 -10.23 11.34 -33.67
CA PHE A 392 -10.66 10.05 -33.16
C PHE A 392 -11.50 9.32 -34.21
N LEU A 393 -11.15 8.07 -34.53
CA LEU A 393 -11.86 7.26 -35.52
C LEU A 393 -13.31 6.95 -35.10
N ASN A 394 -13.55 6.73 -33.80
CA ASN A 394 -14.86 6.44 -33.22
C ASN A 394 -15.28 7.58 -32.30
N SER A 395 -16.04 8.52 -32.84
CA SER A 395 -16.34 9.78 -32.18
C SER A 395 -17.24 9.65 -30.95
N TYR A 396 -18.03 8.57 -30.84
CA TYR A 396 -18.92 8.27 -29.71
C TYR A 396 -18.23 7.61 -28.49
N ILE A 397 -16.95 7.26 -28.60
CA ILE A 397 -16.21 6.60 -27.51
C ILE A 397 -15.19 7.58 -26.94
N SER A 398 -15.15 7.67 -25.61
CA SER A 398 -14.31 8.66 -24.92
C SER A 398 -12.83 8.37 -25.08
N GLY A 399 -12.13 9.30 -25.74
CA GLY A 399 -10.68 9.45 -25.93
C GLY A 399 -9.85 9.42 -24.65
N PHE A 400 -10.50 9.68 -23.52
CA PHE A 400 -9.89 9.70 -22.21
C PHE A 400 -10.13 8.37 -21.47
N LYS A 401 -9.06 7.78 -20.91
CA LYS A 401 -9.06 6.55 -20.13
C LYS A 401 -8.41 6.81 -18.76
N PRO A 402 -9.18 6.87 -17.67
CA PRO A 402 -8.61 7.11 -16.34
C PRO A 402 -7.84 5.90 -15.77
N VAL A 403 -8.12 4.69 -16.30
CA VAL A 403 -7.45 3.44 -15.92
C VAL A 403 -7.07 2.72 -17.21
N THR A 404 -5.81 2.28 -17.31
CA THR A 404 -5.33 1.43 -18.40
C THR A 404 -5.77 0.00 -18.15
N HIS A 405 -6.49 -0.58 -19.10
CA HIS A 405 -6.77 -2.01 -19.18
C HIS A 405 -7.15 -2.36 -20.63
N GLY A 406 -6.38 -3.25 -21.27
CA GLY A 406 -6.58 -3.55 -22.69
C GLY A 406 -5.38 -4.22 -23.34
N LYS A 407 -5.44 -4.38 -24.67
CA LYS A 407 -4.36 -4.99 -25.48
C LYS A 407 -3.65 -3.93 -26.31
N MET A 408 -2.40 -4.19 -26.67
CA MET A 408 -1.61 -3.32 -27.52
C MET A 408 -0.89 -4.14 -28.61
N LEU A 409 -0.87 -3.63 -29.83
CA LEU A 409 -0.19 -4.22 -30.99
C LEU A 409 0.67 -3.16 -31.66
N PHE A 410 1.96 -3.41 -31.88
CA PHE A 410 2.81 -2.46 -32.58
C PHE A 410 2.49 -2.40 -34.07
N THR A 411 2.38 -1.19 -34.61
CA THR A 411 2.18 -0.93 -36.04
C THR A 411 3.40 -0.25 -36.66
N LYS A 412 4.25 0.39 -35.85
CA LYS A 412 5.50 1.02 -36.28
C LYS A 412 6.55 0.94 -35.17
N ILE A 413 7.77 0.55 -35.52
CA ILE A 413 8.96 0.70 -34.66
C ILE A 413 10.14 1.04 -35.55
N ASN A 414 10.62 2.27 -35.43
CA ASN A 414 11.76 2.79 -36.17
C ASN A 414 12.82 3.28 -35.20
N ILE A 415 14.06 2.86 -35.38
CA ILE A 415 15.21 3.36 -34.61
C ILE A 415 15.95 4.35 -35.51
N ILE A 416 16.03 5.60 -35.09
CA ILE A 416 16.63 6.69 -35.86
C ILE A 416 17.93 7.10 -35.20
N ASP A 417 18.96 7.19 -36.02
CA ASP A 417 20.29 7.59 -35.61
C ASP A 417 20.52 9.10 -35.77
N LYS A 418 21.63 9.61 -35.20
CA LYS A 418 21.94 11.05 -35.23
C LYS A 418 22.19 11.61 -36.64
N PHE A 419 22.45 10.74 -37.62
CA PHE A 419 22.71 11.11 -39.01
C PHE A 419 21.50 10.88 -39.93
N GLY A 420 20.35 10.47 -39.37
CA GLY A 420 19.12 10.21 -40.11
C GLY A 420 19.02 8.81 -40.72
N GLN A 421 19.95 7.90 -40.41
CA GLN A 421 19.81 6.48 -40.75
C GLN A 421 18.65 5.88 -39.94
N VAL A 422 17.87 5.01 -40.56
CA VAL A 422 16.70 4.39 -39.93
C VAL A 422 16.81 2.87 -40.01
N ALA A 423 16.71 2.21 -38.86
CA ALA A 423 16.48 0.78 -38.77
C ALA A 423 14.99 0.53 -38.50
N HIS A 424 14.31 -0.04 -39.49
CA HIS A 424 12.89 -0.41 -39.40
C HIS A 424 12.76 -1.82 -38.82
N ALA A 425 12.02 -1.96 -37.71
CA ALA A 425 11.58 -3.28 -37.29
C ALA A 425 10.25 -3.66 -37.95
N ILE A 426 9.34 -2.69 -38.10
CA ILE A 426 8.12 -2.79 -38.91
C ILE A 426 8.25 -1.75 -40.02
N ASP A 427 8.42 -2.18 -41.26
CA ASP A 427 8.60 -1.28 -42.40
C ASP A 427 7.24 -0.69 -42.81
N PRO A 428 7.04 0.64 -42.73
CA PRO A 428 5.78 1.26 -43.11
C PRO A 428 5.52 1.24 -44.62
N ASN A 429 6.54 1.02 -45.45
CA ASN A 429 6.44 1.00 -46.91
C ASN A 429 6.35 -0.42 -47.49
N ALA A 430 6.55 -1.45 -46.67
CA ALA A 430 6.42 -2.83 -47.12
C ALA A 430 4.94 -3.15 -47.40
N LYS A 431 4.67 -3.76 -48.56
CA LYS A 431 3.31 -4.27 -48.90
C LYS A 431 2.83 -5.31 -47.88
N GLU A 432 3.76 -6.09 -47.34
CA GLU A 432 3.58 -7.03 -46.23
C GLU A 432 4.81 -6.92 -45.33
N SER A 433 4.66 -6.29 -44.16
CA SER A 433 5.70 -6.33 -43.13
C SER A 433 5.61 -7.66 -42.38
N PRO A 434 6.73 -8.38 -42.16
CA PRO A 434 6.70 -9.60 -41.37
C PRO A 434 6.24 -9.28 -39.94
N PRO A 435 5.39 -10.13 -39.34
CA PRO A 435 4.88 -9.88 -38.00
C PRO A 435 6.00 -9.94 -36.96
N ILE A 436 5.99 -8.99 -36.01
CA ILE A 436 6.89 -9.01 -34.85
C ILE A 436 6.18 -9.71 -33.70
N TYR A 437 6.87 -10.67 -33.10
CA TYR A 437 6.43 -11.37 -31.89
C TYR A 437 7.26 -10.91 -30.70
N PRO A 438 6.82 -9.89 -29.93
CA PRO A 438 7.59 -9.37 -28.83
C PRO A 438 7.77 -10.43 -27.73
N SER A 439 8.99 -10.52 -27.20
CA SER A 439 9.24 -11.29 -25.97
C SER A 439 8.75 -10.49 -24.77
N VAL A 440 7.58 -10.83 -24.27
CA VAL A 440 6.93 -10.11 -23.16
C VAL A 440 7.30 -10.68 -21.80
N SER A 441 7.49 -9.79 -20.83
CA SER A 441 7.50 -10.21 -19.42
C SER A 441 6.12 -10.76 -19.02
N GLN A 442 6.07 -11.53 -17.94
CA GLN A 442 4.85 -12.18 -17.46
C GLN A 442 3.68 -11.22 -17.28
N GLU A 443 3.92 -9.99 -16.82
CA GLU A 443 2.86 -8.99 -16.60
C GLU A 443 2.17 -8.53 -17.90
N TYR A 444 2.87 -8.65 -19.04
CA TYR A 444 2.37 -8.26 -20.35
C TYR A 444 1.92 -9.45 -21.22
N SER A 445 1.99 -10.67 -20.67
CA SER A 445 1.56 -11.89 -21.37
C SER A 445 0.04 -12.03 -21.40
N ILE A 446 -0.51 -12.51 -22.51
CA ILE A 446 -1.95 -12.74 -22.72
C ILE A 446 -2.37 -14.13 -22.16
N ASP A 447 -1.49 -15.15 -22.20
CA ASP A 447 -1.76 -16.50 -21.68
C ASP A 447 -0.76 -16.83 -20.57
N ASP A 448 -1.21 -17.41 -19.46
CA ASP A 448 -0.38 -18.33 -18.63
C ASP A 448 -1.27 -19.31 -17.84
N ALA A 449 -2.46 -19.68 -18.35
CA ALA A 449 -3.36 -20.56 -17.60
C ALA A 449 -2.91 -22.03 -17.56
N HIS A 450 -2.05 -22.53 -18.48
CA HIS A 450 -1.83 -23.99 -18.59
C HIS A 450 -0.48 -24.52 -19.14
N HIS A 451 0.65 -23.84 -19.00
CA HIS A 451 1.92 -24.40 -19.48
C HIS A 451 2.98 -24.59 -18.38
N ASP A 452 3.04 -25.83 -17.86
CA ASP A 452 4.23 -26.42 -17.25
C ASP A 452 5.30 -26.67 -18.35
N ALA A 453 5.95 -25.62 -18.84
CA ALA A 453 7.24 -25.64 -19.55
C ALA A 453 7.55 -24.23 -20.14
N PRO A 454 8.84 -23.89 -20.37
CA PRO A 454 9.24 -22.77 -21.21
C PRO A 454 8.98 -23.11 -22.68
N THR A 455 7.72 -23.28 -23.06
CA THR A 455 7.32 -23.33 -24.48
C THR A 455 7.70 -21.97 -25.09
N PRO A 456 8.29 -21.92 -26.30
CA PRO A 456 8.51 -20.64 -26.97
C PRO A 456 7.20 -19.84 -26.96
N PRO A 457 7.25 -18.50 -26.74
CA PRO A 457 6.03 -17.70 -26.66
C PRO A 457 5.17 -18.03 -27.87
N SER A 458 3.90 -18.35 -27.63
CA SER A 458 2.92 -18.47 -28.72
C SER A 458 3.12 -17.24 -29.62
N LYS A 459 3.25 -17.47 -30.94
CA LYS A 459 3.49 -16.40 -31.92
C LYS A 459 2.33 -15.40 -31.87
N ARG A 460 2.42 -14.42 -30.98
CA ARG A 460 1.41 -13.40 -30.72
C ARG A 460 2.04 -12.03 -30.90
N GLU A 461 1.39 -11.23 -31.73
CA GLU A 461 1.84 -9.87 -32.05
C GLU A 461 1.34 -8.86 -31.01
N SER A 462 0.23 -9.18 -30.34
CA SER A 462 -0.35 -8.34 -29.29
C SER A 462 0.21 -8.68 -27.91
N ILE A 463 0.22 -7.66 -27.05
CA ILE A 463 0.57 -7.75 -25.64
C ILE A 463 -0.62 -7.32 -24.78
N GLN A 464 -0.75 -7.87 -23.58
CA GLN A 464 -1.75 -7.43 -22.62
C GLN A 464 -1.17 -6.28 -21.80
N LEU A 465 -1.84 -5.13 -21.74
CA LEU A 465 -1.50 -4.09 -20.78
C LEU A 465 -2.20 -4.41 -19.46
N PRO A 466 -1.45 -4.62 -18.36
CA PRO A 466 -2.03 -4.87 -17.05
C PRO A 466 -2.76 -3.64 -16.51
N LEU A 467 -3.67 -3.90 -15.59
CA LEU A 467 -4.53 -2.86 -15.03
C LEU A 467 -3.70 -1.81 -14.24
N ALA A 468 -3.90 -0.52 -14.52
CA ALA A 468 -3.20 0.56 -13.83
C ALA A 468 -4.00 1.86 -13.82
N ILE A 469 -3.99 2.58 -12.69
CA ILE A 469 -4.59 3.92 -12.60
C ILE A 469 -3.62 4.93 -13.24
N ASN A 470 -4.11 5.75 -14.18
CA ASN A 470 -3.30 6.66 -14.99
C ASN A 470 -3.00 8.00 -14.28
N GLN A 471 -3.06 8.02 -12.95
CA GLN A 471 -2.70 9.16 -12.11
C GLN A 471 -2.12 8.67 -10.78
N PRO A 472 -1.35 9.49 -10.04
CA PRO A 472 -0.77 9.05 -8.78
C PRO A 472 -1.82 8.72 -7.72
N THR A 473 -1.69 7.55 -7.11
CA THR A 473 -2.62 7.00 -6.10
C THR A 473 -1.89 6.28 -4.98
N ARG A 474 -2.51 6.16 -3.81
CA ARG A 474 -1.91 5.53 -2.63
C ARG A 474 -2.88 4.55 -2.01
N LEU A 475 -2.38 3.35 -1.68
CA LEU A 475 -3.09 2.37 -0.86
C LEU A 475 -2.73 2.62 0.60
N ASN A 476 -3.65 3.23 1.36
CA ASN A 476 -3.46 3.44 2.79
C ASN A 476 -3.82 2.16 3.54
N ALA A 477 -3.00 1.80 4.52
CA ALA A 477 -3.26 0.73 5.46
C ALA A 477 -2.84 1.18 6.86
N HIS A 478 -3.75 1.12 7.83
CA HIS A 478 -3.47 1.47 9.22
C HIS A 478 -4.24 0.58 10.19
N PHE A 479 -3.65 0.33 11.37
CA PHE A 479 -4.45 -0.12 12.51
C PHE A 479 -5.35 1.01 12.98
N LEU A 480 -6.57 0.67 13.41
CA LEU A 480 -7.62 1.64 13.77
C LEU A 480 -7.97 1.54 15.26
N VAL A 481 -8.26 2.68 15.86
CA VAL A 481 -8.80 2.82 17.21
C VAL A 481 -10.08 3.64 17.17
N ARG A 482 -10.99 3.38 18.13
CA ARG A 482 -12.18 4.20 18.29
C ARG A 482 -11.80 5.58 18.83
N ASP A 483 -12.43 6.62 18.29
CA ASP A 483 -12.26 8.00 18.77
C ASP A 483 -13.33 8.32 19.82
N ASP A 484 -13.12 7.85 21.05
CA ASP A 484 -14.05 8.01 22.19
C ASP A 484 -13.82 9.31 22.99
N ASP A 485 -12.93 10.18 22.51
CA ASP A 485 -12.40 11.33 23.26
C ASP A 485 -13.39 12.51 23.27
N THR A 486 -14.28 12.56 24.27
CA THR A 486 -15.30 13.62 24.45
C THR A 486 -14.72 15.03 24.69
N GLY A 487 -13.42 15.16 24.94
CA GLY A 487 -12.70 16.43 25.12
C GLY A 487 -12.04 17.00 23.86
N ARG A 488 -11.96 16.23 22.77
CA ARG A 488 -11.61 16.75 21.43
C ARG A 488 -12.92 17.18 20.76
N ILE A 489 -12.90 18.25 19.96
CA ILE A 489 -14.10 18.74 19.26
C ILE A 489 -14.68 17.57 18.44
N SER A 490 -15.72 16.94 18.98
CA SER A 490 -16.47 15.87 18.34
C SER A 490 -17.30 16.52 17.24
N VAL A 491 -16.80 16.45 16.01
CA VAL A 491 -17.57 16.77 14.82
C VAL A 491 -18.22 15.47 14.39
N SER A 492 -19.47 15.28 14.81
CA SER A 492 -20.42 14.22 14.45
C SER A 492 -20.03 13.31 13.26
N GLY A 493 -19.87 12.01 13.52
CA GLY A 493 -20.05 10.94 12.50
C GLY A 493 -18.96 9.86 12.41
N ASP A 494 -17.73 10.13 12.86
CA ASP A 494 -16.55 9.36 12.45
C ASP A 494 -15.89 8.62 13.64
N ARG A 495 -16.34 7.38 13.90
CA ARG A 495 -15.94 6.62 15.10
C ARG A 495 -14.50 6.07 15.08
N TRP A 496 -13.81 6.05 13.93
CA TRP A 496 -12.54 5.34 13.76
C TRP A 496 -11.43 6.25 13.21
N ARG A 497 -10.24 6.15 13.81
CA ARG A 497 -9.03 6.85 13.36
C ARG A 497 -7.81 5.93 13.35
N PRO A 498 -6.77 6.22 12.54
CA PRO A 498 -5.48 5.53 12.64
C PRO A 498 -4.91 5.58 14.05
N SER A 499 -4.35 4.46 14.51
CA SER A 499 -3.60 4.39 15.76
C SER A 499 -2.34 5.24 15.67
N THR A 500 -2.10 6.05 16.68
CA THR A 500 -0.82 6.76 16.85
C THR A 500 0.22 5.85 17.51
N GLU A 501 1.46 6.31 17.56
CA GLU A 501 2.58 5.60 18.22
C GLU A 501 2.36 5.34 19.72
N PHE A 502 1.36 5.99 20.33
CA PHE A 502 1.03 5.84 21.75
C PHE A 502 -0.27 5.06 21.99
N ASP A 503 -1.03 4.78 20.94
CA ASP A 503 -2.29 4.03 21.04
C ASP A 503 -2.03 2.51 20.99
N LYS A 504 -2.92 1.73 21.61
CA LYS A 504 -2.94 0.26 21.50
C LYS A 504 -4.15 -0.17 20.66
N PRO A 505 -3.97 -0.55 19.37
CA PRO A 505 -5.09 -0.96 18.51
C PRO A 505 -5.62 -2.37 18.79
N ILE A 506 -4.99 -3.07 19.74
CA ILE A 506 -5.32 -4.43 20.15
C ILE A 506 -6.59 -4.38 21.00
N TRP A 507 -7.58 -5.19 20.64
CA TRP A 507 -8.80 -5.38 21.43
C TRP A 507 -8.85 -6.76 22.10
N GLY A 508 -7.87 -7.63 21.89
CA GLY A 508 -7.74 -8.86 22.67
C GLY A 508 -6.63 -9.78 22.17
N TRP A 509 -6.42 -10.88 22.90
CA TRP A 509 -5.50 -11.95 22.52
C TRP A 509 -6.17 -13.30 22.60
N VAL A 510 -5.71 -14.24 21.77
CA VAL A 510 -6.16 -15.63 21.77
C VAL A 510 -4.94 -16.55 21.88
N VAL A 511 -4.99 -17.50 22.81
CA VAL A 511 -3.98 -18.56 22.95
C VAL A 511 -4.68 -19.90 22.89
N VAL A 512 -4.20 -20.78 22.00
CA VAL A 512 -4.66 -22.17 21.94
C VAL A 512 -3.91 -22.98 23.00
N ASN A 513 -4.65 -23.63 23.87
CA ASN A 513 -4.10 -24.55 24.86
C ASN A 513 -4.19 -25.98 24.32
N TYR A 514 -3.07 -26.49 23.79
CA TYR A 514 -3.02 -27.81 23.19
C TYR A 514 -3.22 -28.96 24.18
N VAL A 515 -2.99 -28.75 25.48
CA VAL A 515 -3.09 -29.80 26.50
C VAL A 515 -4.55 -30.18 26.75
N ASN A 516 -5.45 -29.19 26.82
CA ASN A 516 -6.87 -29.40 27.11
C ASN A 516 -7.81 -29.04 25.95
N ARG A 517 -7.25 -28.66 24.78
CA ARG A 517 -7.98 -28.15 23.60
C ARG A 517 -8.91 -26.96 23.94
N GLY A 518 -8.51 -26.14 24.91
CA GLY A 518 -9.21 -24.91 25.29
C GLY A 518 -8.68 -23.69 24.53
N LEU A 519 -9.54 -22.68 24.34
CA LEU A 519 -9.13 -21.36 23.88
C LEU A 519 -9.12 -20.39 25.06
N GLN A 520 -7.98 -19.75 25.29
CA GLN A 520 -7.81 -18.74 26.33
C GLN A 520 -7.82 -17.35 25.69
N PHE A 521 -8.70 -16.49 26.18
CA PHE A 521 -8.83 -15.11 25.75
C PHE A 521 -8.24 -14.17 26.79
N PHE A 522 -7.54 -13.14 26.34
CA PHE A 522 -6.96 -12.10 27.20
C PHE A 522 -7.38 -10.71 26.70
N LEU A 523 -7.47 -9.77 27.64
CA LEU A 523 -7.67 -8.35 27.39
C LEU A 523 -6.46 -7.72 26.66
N PRO A 524 -6.60 -6.49 26.09
CA PRO A 524 -5.53 -5.84 25.34
C PRO A 524 -4.16 -5.75 26.03
N ASP A 525 -4.16 -5.62 27.34
CA ASP A 525 -2.96 -5.54 28.20
C ASP A 525 -2.31 -6.91 28.48
N GLY A 526 -2.96 -8.01 28.10
CA GLY A 526 -2.52 -9.38 28.39
C GLY A 526 -3.14 -9.98 29.65
N THR A 527 -4.07 -9.28 30.30
CA THR A 527 -4.82 -9.78 31.46
C THR A 527 -5.79 -10.89 31.06
N PHE A 528 -5.80 -12.02 31.79
CA PHE A 528 -6.70 -13.14 31.48
C PHE A 528 -8.16 -12.73 31.55
N TYR A 529 -8.95 -13.15 30.55
CA TYR A 529 -10.36 -12.78 30.42
C TYR A 529 -11.29 -13.98 30.63
N ARG A 530 -11.17 -15.03 29.80
CA ARG A 530 -12.08 -16.19 29.80
C ARG A 530 -11.43 -17.37 29.09
N GLU A 531 -11.67 -18.59 29.57
CA GLU A 531 -11.34 -19.82 28.86
C GLU A 531 -12.63 -20.42 28.28
N VAL A 532 -12.56 -20.88 27.04
CA VAL A 532 -13.64 -21.58 26.34
C VAL A 532 -13.21 -23.00 26.06
N ARG A 533 -14.06 -23.99 26.40
CA ARG A 533 -13.80 -25.41 26.19
C ARG A 533 -14.98 -26.07 25.47
N SER A 534 -14.69 -27.12 24.71
CA SER A 534 -15.70 -27.90 23.97
C SER A 534 -16.61 -28.73 24.91
N THR A 535 -16.20 -28.94 26.16
CA THR A 535 -16.89 -29.74 27.19
C THR A 535 -17.49 -28.93 28.34
N ALA A 536 -17.18 -27.64 28.46
CA ALA A 536 -17.63 -26.78 29.55
C ALA A 536 -17.95 -25.38 29.02
N GLY A 537 -19.03 -24.78 29.53
CA GLY A 537 -19.39 -23.40 29.19
C GLY A 537 -18.27 -22.42 29.53
N ALA A 538 -18.26 -21.28 28.86
CA ALA A 538 -17.27 -20.25 29.13
C ALA A 538 -17.71 -19.43 30.36
N ILE A 539 -16.85 -19.18 31.34
CA ILE A 539 -17.18 -18.34 32.52
C ILE A 539 -16.12 -17.25 32.63
N LYS A 540 -16.56 -15.98 32.69
CA LYS A 540 -15.64 -14.84 32.79
C LYS A 540 -14.77 -14.94 34.04
N TRP A 541 -13.50 -14.57 33.89
CA TRP A 541 -12.49 -14.41 34.93
C TRP A 541 -11.99 -15.69 35.61
N LEU A 542 -12.73 -16.81 35.60
CA LEU A 542 -12.28 -18.05 36.23
C LEU A 542 -10.95 -18.56 35.67
N PRO A 543 -9.95 -18.88 36.52
CA PRO A 543 -10.03 -19.11 37.98
C PRO A 543 -9.84 -17.87 38.89
N PHE A 544 -9.70 -16.68 38.33
CA PHE A 544 -9.48 -15.44 39.09
C PHE A 544 -10.79 -14.71 39.43
N ASP A 545 -10.74 -13.87 40.46
CA ASP A 545 -11.79 -12.89 40.71
C ASP A 545 -11.80 -11.79 39.63
N GLU A 546 -12.97 -11.18 39.41
CA GLU A 546 -13.13 -10.01 38.55
C GLU A 546 -12.22 -8.85 39.02
N PRO A 547 -11.62 -8.08 38.10
CA PRO A 547 -10.68 -7.05 38.50
C PRO A 547 -11.44 -5.87 39.10
N PRO A 548 -10.80 -5.03 39.94
CA PRO A 548 -11.47 -3.89 40.59
C PRO A 548 -12.12 -2.92 39.60
N THR A 549 -11.59 -2.84 38.37
CA THR A 549 -12.12 -2.06 37.26
C THR A 549 -12.28 -2.95 36.02
N PRO A 550 -13.41 -3.66 35.87
CA PRO A 550 -13.64 -4.53 34.72
C PRO A 550 -13.73 -3.71 33.43
N SER A 551 -12.78 -3.94 32.53
CA SER A 551 -12.86 -3.46 31.15
C SER A 551 -13.92 -4.28 30.42
N ASN A 552 -15.10 -3.69 30.18
CA ASN A 552 -16.14 -4.37 29.40
C ASN A 552 -15.78 -4.30 27.91
N ASN A 553 -15.31 -5.41 27.35
CA ASN A 553 -14.88 -5.48 25.96
C ASN A 553 -15.96 -6.14 25.09
N VAL A 554 -16.86 -5.30 24.58
CA VAL A 554 -18.03 -5.73 23.79
C VAL A 554 -17.64 -6.52 22.53
N GLN A 555 -16.50 -6.19 21.90
CA GLN A 555 -16.03 -6.93 20.70
C GLN A 555 -15.55 -8.33 21.06
N LEU A 556 -14.79 -8.45 22.15
CA LEU A 556 -14.29 -9.73 22.65
C LEU A 556 -15.43 -10.63 23.15
N ASP A 557 -16.39 -10.07 23.87
CA ASP A 557 -17.60 -10.78 24.30
C ASP A 557 -18.41 -11.30 23.11
N ALA A 558 -18.65 -10.46 22.11
CA ALA A 558 -19.38 -10.87 20.91
C ALA A 558 -18.68 -12.03 20.18
N LEU A 559 -17.35 -12.00 20.07
CA LEU A 559 -16.58 -13.10 19.47
C LEU A 559 -16.72 -14.38 20.30
N ILE A 560 -16.51 -14.30 21.62
CA ILE A 560 -16.58 -15.48 22.50
C ILE A 560 -17.97 -16.09 22.49
N ASP A 561 -19.02 -15.28 22.63
CA ASP A 561 -20.39 -15.76 22.63
C ASP A 561 -20.78 -16.36 21.28
N SER A 562 -20.24 -15.80 20.18
CA SER A 562 -20.36 -16.42 18.86
C SER A 562 -19.73 -17.81 18.83
N LEU A 563 -18.51 -17.98 19.33
CA LEU A 563 -17.78 -19.26 19.35
C LEU A 563 -18.44 -20.31 20.26
N VAL A 564 -19.02 -19.89 21.40
CA VAL A 564 -19.67 -20.80 22.38
C VAL A 564 -21.07 -21.24 21.92
N SER A 565 -21.68 -20.54 20.96
CA SER A 565 -23.03 -20.84 20.47
C SER A 565 -23.20 -22.27 19.95
N HIS A 566 -22.17 -22.84 19.31
CA HIS A 566 -22.17 -24.18 18.75
C HIS A 566 -20.79 -24.82 18.96
N LYS A 567 -20.77 -26.08 19.43
CA LYS A 567 -19.53 -26.80 19.72
C LYS A 567 -18.63 -26.94 18.50
N GLU A 568 -19.23 -27.18 17.34
CA GLU A 568 -18.56 -27.34 16.05
C GLU A 568 -17.81 -26.07 15.61
N ARG A 569 -18.29 -24.90 16.03
CA ARG A 569 -17.68 -23.60 15.69
C ARG A 569 -16.35 -23.40 16.42
N LEU A 570 -16.28 -23.82 17.68
CA LEU A 570 -15.06 -23.78 18.48
C LEU A 570 -13.97 -24.70 17.91
N ASP A 571 -14.35 -25.93 17.56
CA ASP A 571 -13.44 -26.92 16.97
C ASP A 571 -12.93 -26.44 15.60
N ALA A 572 -13.81 -25.90 14.75
CA ALA A 572 -13.43 -25.33 13.46
C ALA A 572 -12.51 -24.10 13.57
N PHE A 573 -12.76 -23.21 14.55
CA PHE A 573 -11.91 -22.05 14.81
C PHE A 573 -10.51 -22.46 15.31
N THR A 574 -10.44 -23.48 16.17
CA THR A 574 -9.15 -24.02 16.65
C THR A 574 -8.37 -24.66 15.50
N ASN A 575 -9.03 -25.47 14.65
CA ASN A 575 -8.41 -26.06 13.47
C ASN A 575 -7.89 -25.01 12.48
N MET A 576 -8.62 -23.90 12.29
CA MET A 576 -8.18 -22.77 11.46
C MET A 576 -6.87 -22.17 11.99
N ILE A 577 -6.76 -21.98 13.31
CA ILE A 577 -5.54 -21.48 13.95
C ILE A 577 -4.39 -22.47 13.74
N ASP A 578 -4.61 -23.76 13.96
CA ASP A 578 -3.56 -24.78 13.82
C ASP A 578 -3.01 -24.85 12.39
N LEU A 579 -3.90 -24.80 11.39
CA LEU A 579 -3.52 -24.74 9.98
C LEU A 579 -2.72 -23.47 9.66
N ALA A 580 -3.12 -22.32 10.19
CA ALA A 580 -2.39 -21.07 9.99
C ALA A 580 -0.99 -21.12 10.63
N LEU A 581 -0.90 -21.57 11.88
CA LEU A 581 0.36 -21.67 12.61
C LEU A 581 1.32 -22.68 11.98
N SER A 582 0.83 -23.77 11.40
CA SER A 582 1.65 -24.74 10.66
C SER A 582 2.35 -24.16 9.42
N ASN A 583 1.81 -23.08 8.85
CA ASN A 583 2.36 -22.40 7.67
C ASN A 583 3.07 -21.07 8.01
N SER A 584 3.11 -20.70 9.29
CA SER A 584 3.64 -19.41 9.77
C SER A 584 5.16 -19.36 9.82
N VAL A 585 5.72 -18.14 9.76
CA VAL A 585 7.16 -17.89 9.90
C VAL A 585 7.61 -18.25 11.34
N PRO A 586 8.83 -18.82 11.54
CA PRO A 586 9.35 -19.08 12.88
C PRO A 586 9.32 -17.85 13.79
N THR A 587 8.95 -18.05 15.05
CA THR A 587 8.90 -16.96 16.04
C THR A 587 10.30 -16.37 16.30
N PRO A 588 10.41 -15.06 16.60
CA PRO A 588 11.68 -14.46 17.00
C PRO A 588 12.28 -15.15 18.23
N SER A 589 13.61 -15.21 18.35
CA SER A 589 14.27 -15.80 19.52
C SER A 589 13.88 -15.12 20.84
N ALA A 590 13.57 -13.82 20.82
CA ALA A 590 13.07 -13.10 21.99
C ALA A 590 11.76 -13.70 22.53
N TYR A 591 10.97 -14.40 21.71
CA TYR A 591 9.72 -15.02 22.14
C TYR A 591 9.94 -16.18 23.13
N THR A 592 11.06 -16.90 23.06
CA THR A 592 11.33 -18.05 23.95
C THR A 592 11.48 -17.64 25.41
N GLN A 593 11.70 -16.35 25.69
CA GLN A 593 11.81 -15.81 27.05
C GLN A 593 10.46 -15.61 27.74
N PHE A 594 9.33 -15.69 27.02
CA PHE A 594 8.00 -15.52 27.61
C PHE A 594 7.41 -16.87 28.06
N MET A 595 6.65 -16.84 29.17
CA MET A 595 6.05 -18.03 29.80
C MET A 595 5.10 -18.80 28.87
N ASN A 596 4.40 -18.07 28.01
CA ASN A 596 3.42 -18.63 27.07
C ASN A 596 4.05 -19.40 25.90
N SER A 597 5.36 -19.27 25.67
CA SER A 597 6.07 -20.00 24.61
C SER A 597 5.96 -21.52 24.73
N LEU A 598 5.72 -22.03 25.95
CA LEU A 598 5.54 -23.46 26.24
C LEU A 598 4.16 -24.00 25.86
N VAL A 599 3.14 -23.14 25.75
CA VAL A 599 1.74 -23.58 25.59
C VAL A 599 1.27 -23.45 24.17
N GLY A 600 1.56 -22.32 23.54
CA GLY A 600 1.04 -22.00 22.22
C GLY A 600 1.47 -20.59 21.82
N ARG A 601 1.47 -20.34 20.51
CA ARG A 601 1.77 -19.00 19.97
C ARG A 601 0.55 -18.08 20.18
N PRO A 602 0.69 -16.93 20.86
CA PRO A 602 -0.40 -15.98 21.04
C PRO A 602 -0.74 -15.30 19.72
N LEU A 603 -2.04 -15.19 19.44
CA LEU A 603 -2.58 -14.43 18.32
C LEU A 603 -3.20 -13.13 18.81
N VAL A 604 -3.07 -12.09 17.99
CA VAL A 604 -3.63 -10.76 18.25
C VAL A 604 -4.99 -10.60 17.61
N LEU A 605 -5.88 -9.91 18.32
CA LEU A 605 -7.12 -9.35 17.81
C LEU A 605 -6.96 -7.82 17.70
N ALA A 606 -6.94 -7.27 16.49
CA ALA A 606 -6.84 -5.82 16.26
C ALA A 606 -7.75 -5.34 15.13
N ASN A 607 -8.08 -4.05 15.11
CA ASN A 607 -8.85 -3.43 14.04
C ASN A 607 -7.91 -2.80 13.01
N MET A 608 -8.20 -2.99 11.72
CA MET A 608 -7.43 -2.43 10.61
C MET A 608 -8.35 -1.81 9.56
N GLY A 609 -7.84 -0.80 8.85
CA GLY A 609 -8.55 -0.09 7.80
C GLY A 609 -7.70 0.08 6.56
N TRP A 610 -8.36 0.00 5.40
CA TRP A 610 -7.72 0.09 4.08
C TRP A 610 -8.45 1.09 3.21
N SER A 611 -7.75 1.95 2.48
CA SER A 611 -8.41 2.88 1.55
C SER A 611 -7.53 3.22 0.35
N LEU A 612 -8.15 3.66 -0.74
CA LEU A 612 -7.47 4.04 -1.98
C LEU A 612 -7.61 5.54 -2.22
N GLU A 613 -6.54 6.29 -2.02
CA GLU A 613 -6.53 7.75 -2.06
C GLU A 613 -5.89 8.27 -3.35
N LEU A 614 -6.54 9.22 -4.02
CA LEU A 614 -5.96 9.92 -5.17
C LEU A 614 -5.13 11.11 -4.71
N ASN A 615 -4.04 11.39 -5.42
CA ASN A 615 -3.13 12.50 -5.12
C ASN A 615 -3.77 13.89 -5.34
N THR A 616 -4.62 13.97 -6.35
CA THR A 616 -5.35 15.15 -6.83
C THR A 616 -6.76 14.75 -7.24
N ASP A 617 -7.57 15.73 -7.65
CA ASP A 617 -8.86 15.48 -8.31
C ASP A 617 -8.68 14.56 -9.53
N SER A 618 -9.74 13.87 -9.91
CA SER A 618 -9.73 12.98 -11.09
C SER A 618 -9.31 13.76 -12.34
N LEU A 619 -8.39 13.19 -13.13
CA LEU A 619 -8.09 13.72 -14.46
C LEU A 619 -9.35 13.72 -15.33
N LYS A 620 -9.40 14.65 -16.29
CA LYS A 620 -10.54 14.86 -17.18
C LYS A 620 -10.11 14.71 -18.63
N ASN A 621 -11.09 14.55 -19.52
CA ASN A 621 -10.84 14.59 -20.96
C ASN A 621 -10.33 15.99 -21.35
N GLU A 622 -9.18 16.02 -22.00
CA GLU A 622 -8.50 17.24 -22.44
C GLU A 622 -8.69 17.51 -23.94
N SER A 623 -9.43 16.64 -24.65
CA SER A 623 -9.92 16.91 -26.00
C SER A 623 -11.03 17.97 -25.97
N THR A 624 -11.02 18.87 -26.95
CA THR A 624 -12.06 19.91 -27.13
C THR A 624 -12.99 19.61 -28.31
N LEU A 625 -12.80 18.47 -28.97
CA LEU A 625 -13.70 18.00 -30.01
C LEU A 625 -15.11 17.77 -29.45
N ASN A 626 -16.13 18.22 -30.19
CA ASN A 626 -17.52 18.16 -29.74
C ASN A 626 -17.97 16.73 -29.47
N GLU A 627 -17.54 15.76 -30.27
CA GLU A 627 -17.94 14.37 -30.09
C GLU A 627 -17.31 13.75 -28.83
N GLN A 628 -16.23 14.33 -28.31
CA GLN A 628 -15.50 13.86 -27.14
C GLN A 628 -15.99 14.46 -25.82
N LYS A 629 -17.02 15.32 -25.87
CA LYS A 629 -17.68 15.85 -24.68
C LYS A 629 -18.39 14.74 -23.90
N PRO A 630 -18.47 14.82 -22.56
CA PRO A 630 -19.13 13.81 -21.73
C PRO A 630 -20.58 13.49 -22.13
N GLU A 631 -21.31 14.45 -22.71
CA GLU A 631 -22.68 14.23 -23.19
C GLU A 631 -22.74 13.27 -24.39
N ASN A 632 -21.71 13.29 -25.24
CA ASN A 632 -21.66 12.55 -26.51
C ASN A 632 -20.83 11.27 -26.39
N ALA A 633 -19.80 11.28 -25.56
CA ALA A 633 -18.89 10.17 -25.30
C ALA A 633 -18.66 9.99 -23.79
N PRO A 634 -19.66 9.52 -23.02
CA PRO A 634 -19.52 9.30 -21.59
C PRO A 634 -18.54 8.17 -21.28
N LEU A 635 -17.88 8.26 -20.13
CA LEU A 635 -17.05 7.17 -19.62
C LEU A 635 -17.91 6.03 -19.09
N ASP A 636 -17.54 4.78 -19.34
CA ASP A 636 -18.21 3.63 -18.71
C ASP A 636 -17.99 3.64 -17.18
N PHE A 637 -16.76 3.94 -16.77
CA PHE A 637 -16.32 3.97 -15.38
C PHE A 637 -15.50 5.23 -15.07
N GLY A 638 -15.87 5.92 -13.98
CA GLY A 638 -15.13 7.03 -13.38
C GLY A 638 -14.28 6.60 -12.19
N LEU A 639 -13.23 7.38 -11.85
CA LEU A 639 -12.46 7.16 -10.62
C LEU A 639 -13.21 7.70 -9.40
N LEU A 640 -13.84 8.87 -9.55
CA LEU A 640 -14.76 9.49 -8.60
C LEU A 640 -16.20 9.42 -9.14
N PRO A 641 -17.22 9.56 -8.27
CA PRO A 641 -18.62 9.50 -8.69
C PRO A 641 -18.97 10.58 -9.73
N GLY A 642 -19.52 10.17 -10.88
CA GLY A 642 -19.99 11.07 -11.94
C GLY A 642 -18.91 11.62 -12.87
N ASP A 643 -17.64 11.20 -12.72
CA ASP A 643 -16.54 11.64 -13.58
C ASP A 643 -16.85 11.39 -15.07
N GLY A 644 -16.66 12.40 -15.92
CA GLY A 644 -16.80 12.26 -17.37
C GLY A 644 -18.15 11.70 -17.83
N GLY A 645 -19.23 11.98 -17.10
CA GLY A 645 -20.57 11.45 -17.39
C GLY A 645 -20.77 9.98 -17.02
N SER A 646 -19.83 9.38 -16.27
CA SER A 646 -19.89 7.96 -15.93
C SER A 646 -21.04 7.60 -15.01
N LYS A 647 -21.66 6.45 -15.31
CA LYS A 647 -22.71 5.84 -14.46
C LYS A 647 -22.14 4.94 -13.38
N LYS A 648 -20.94 4.39 -13.58
CA LYS A 648 -20.28 3.48 -12.64
C LYS A 648 -18.97 4.09 -12.15
N GLN A 649 -18.57 3.72 -10.93
CA GLN A 649 -17.25 4.03 -10.38
C GLN A 649 -16.40 2.75 -10.37
N TYR A 650 -15.10 2.85 -10.65
CA TYR A 650 -14.16 1.74 -10.50
C TYR A 650 -14.17 1.18 -9.07
N LYS A 651 -14.14 -0.15 -8.97
CA LYS A 651 -14.12 -0.90 -7.70
C LYS A 651 -12.97 -1.91 -7.75
N PHE A 652 -11.85 -1.57 -7.15
CA PHE A 652 -10.64 -2.40 -7.17
C PHE A 652 -10.69 -3.44 -6.06
N ARG A 653 -10.38 -4.70 -6.37
CA ARG A 653 -10.36 -5.79 -5.38
C ARG A 653 -9.07 -5.68 -4.55
N LEU A 654 -9.14 -6.04 -3.27
CA LEU A 654 -8.00 -6.13 -2.37
C LEU A 654 -7.94 -7.54 -1.82
N GLN A 655 -6.88 -8.28 -2.11
CA GLN A 655 -6.58 -9.53 -1.41
C GLN A 655 -5.86 -9.20 -0.10
N LEU A 656 -6.41 -9.68 1.02
CA LEU A 656 -5.79 -9.56 2.34
C LEU A 656 -5.08 -10.87 2.69
N GLY A 657 -3.78 -10.77 2.92
CA GLY A 657 -2.87 -11.86 3.25
C GLY A 657 -2.79 -12.98 2.20
N ASP A 658 -1.93 -13.93 2.51
CA ASP A 658 -1.80 -15.22 1.85
C ASP A 658 -1.46 -16.30 2.89
N LYS A 659 -1.22 -17.54 2.46
CA LYS A 659 -0.94 -18.67 3.37
C LYS A 659 0.39 -18.56 4.13
N HIS A 660 1.30 -17.68 3.71
CA HIS A 660 2.62 -17.47 4.30
C HIS A 660 2.72 -16.14 5.07
N ASP A 661 1.65 -15.36 5.08
CA ASP A 661 1.52 -14.08 5.77
C ASP A 661 1.07 -14.27 7.24
N GLY A 662 1.08 -13.20 8.04
CA GLY A 662 0.67 -13.27 9.45
C GLY A 662 -0.85 -13.39 9.67
N LEU A 663 -1.66 -13.17 8.65
CA LEU A 663 -3.13 -13.17 8.76
C LEU A 663 -3.70 -14.58 8.94
N VAL A 664 -4.38 -14.81 10.06
CA VAL A 664 -5.10 -16.07 10.32
C VAL A 664 -6.54 -15.97 9.79
N GLY A 665 -7.20 -14.84 10.02
CA GLY A 665 -8.52 -14.55 9.47
C GLY A 665 -9.01 -13.14 9.82
N TYR A 666 -10.10 -12.70 9.20
CA TYR A 666 -10.70 -11.40 9.48
C TYR A 666 -12.23 -11.40 9.50
N PHE A 667 -12.79 -10.40 10.16
CA PHE A 667 -14.21 -10.08 10.29
C PHE A 667 -14.51 -8.80 9.53
N LEU A 668 -15.66 -8.73 8.88
CA LEU A 668 -16.15 -7.50 8.24
C LEU A 668 -16.84 -6.61 9.28
N ALA A 669 -16.88 -5.30 9.04
CA ALA A 669 -17.77 -4.41 9.78
C ALA A 669 -19.24 -4.74 9.47
N LYS A 670 -20.12 -4.55 10.45
CA LYS A 670 -21.58 -4.66 10.24
C LYS A 670 -22.04 -3.56 9.28
N SER A 671 -22.95 -3.90 8.38
CA SER A 671 -23.57 -2.91 7.48
C SER A 671 -24.36 -1.89 8.29
N SER A 672 -24.21 -0.60 7.96
CA SER A 672 -25.02 0.48 8.53
C SER A 672 -26.50 0.43 8.11
N ASP A 673 -26.84 -0.40 7.12
CA ASP A 673 -28.17 -0.49 6.52
C ASP A 673 -29.06 -1.58 7.15
N GLU A 674 -28.55 -2.35 8.13
CA GLU A 674 -29.43 -3.21 8.92
C GLU A 674 -30.13 -2.37 9.99
N PRO A 675 -31.47 -2.24 9.96
CA PRO A 675 -32.19 -1.56 11.02
C PRO A 675 -31.87 -2.28 12.34
N ALA A 676 -31.64 -1.48 13.38
CA ALA A 676 -31.61 -1.96 14.76
C ALA A 676 -33.02 -2.51 15.09
N ASN A 677 -33.31 -3.72 14.63
CA ASN A 677 -34.53 -4.44 14.97
C ASN A 677 -34.40 -4.84 16.43
N GLY A 678 -35.07 -4.07 17.28
CA GLY A 678 -35.17 -4.27 18.71
C GLY A 678 -35.97 -3.14 19.32
N ASP A 679 -37.29 -3.19 19.16
CA ASP A 679 -38.19 -2.46 20.05
C ASP A 679 -37.93 -2.94 21.49
N GLY A 680 -37.26 -2.13 22.29
CA GLY A 680 -37.03 -2.41 23.70
C GLY A 680 -35.71 -1.85 24.23
N ASP A 681 -35.79 -0.64 24.78
CA ASP A 681 -34.80 0.05 25.62
C ASP A 681 -33.41 0.33 25.02
N GLY A 682 -32.89 1.54 25.28
CA GLY A 682 -31.66 2.09 24.72
C GLY A 682 -30.36 1.35 25.10
N ASP A 683 -30.17 0.13 24.61
CA ASP A 683 -28.95 -0.64 24.79
C ASP A 683 -27.97 -0.42 23.62
N VAL A 684 -26.88 0.28 23.92
CA VAL A 684 -25.80 0.68 23.00
C VAL A 684 -24.82 -0.49 22.69
N THR A 685 -25.14 -1.74 23.03
CA THR A 685 -24.09 -2.78 23.24
C THR A 685 -24.08 -4.00 22.31
N ARG A 686 -24.15 -3.83 20.97
CA ARG A 686 -23.73 -4.89 20.02
C ARG A 686 -22.65 -4.37 19.07
N GLY A 687 -21.39 -4.81 19.26
CA GLY A 687 -20.18 -4.27 18.63
C GLY A 687 -20.16 -4.15 17.09
N ASP A 688 -19.22 -3.34 16.57
CA ASP A 688 -19.14 -2.89 15.16
C ASP A 688 -18.79 -3.98 14.13
N LEU A 689 -18.36 -5.17 14.56
CA LEU A 689 -17.89 -6.25 13.70
C LEU A 689 -18.95 -7.35 13.55
N ASP A 690 -19.10 -7.88 12.34
CA ASP A 690 -19.87 -9.10 12.07
C ASP A 690 -19.01 -10.32 12.43
N VAL A 691 -19.03 -10.68 13.71
CA VAL A 691 -18.35 -11.88 14.23
C VAL A 691 -19.01 -13.19 13.80
N SER A 692 -20.16 -13.14 13.10
CA SER A 692 -20.88 -14.35 12.65
C SER A 692 -20.14 -15.08 11.55
N LYS A 693 -19.30 -14.40 10.76
CA LYS A 693 -18.51 -14.95 9.65
C LYS A 693 -17.04 -14.60 9.81
N ILE A 694 -16.16 -15.53 9.45
CA ILE A 694 -14.70 -15.34 9.49
C ILE A 694 -14.14 -15.66 8.12
N TYR A 695 -13.45 -14.70 7.51
CA TYR A 695 -12.78 -14.89 6.24
C TYR A 695 -11.36 -15.37 6.49
N THR A 696 -10.96 -16.51 5.90
CA THR A 696 -9.65 -17.13 6.11
C THR A 696 -9.14 -17.88 4.87
N HIS A 697 -7.81 -18.02 4.74
CA HIS A 697 -7.16 -18.91 3.76
C HIS A 697 -7.15 -20.38 4.21
N PHE A 698 -7.57 -20.67 5.45
CA PHE A 698 -7.41 -21.96 6.13
C PHE A 698 -8.76 -22.66 6.37
N THR A 699 -9.45 -23.04 5.30
CA THR A 699 -10.80 -23.66 5.34
C THR A 699 -10.82 -25.19 5.22
N ASN A 700 -9.72 -25.83 4.83
CA ASN A 700 -9.65 -27.29 4.63
C ASN A 700 -9.60 -28.02 5.98
N THR A 701 -10.75 -28.48 6.46
CA THR A 701 -10.82 -29.43 7.59
C THR A 701 -10.92 -30.87 7.07
N PRO A 702 -10.22 -31.86 7.66
CA PRO A 702 -10.26 -33.27 7.22
C PRO A 702 -11.65 -33.94 7.31
N ASN A 703 -12.64 -33.27 7.90
CA ASN A 703 -14.06 -33.65 7.93
C ASN A 703 -14.90 -32.37 7.93
N PRO A 704 -15.29 -31.83 6.76
CA PRO A 704 -16.14 -30.65 6.71
C PRO A 704 -17.53 -31.04 7.22
N SER A 705 -17.84 -30.73 8.48
CA SER A 705 -19.23 -30.78 8.93
C SER A 705 -20.02 -29.79 8.06
N LYS A 706 -21.31 -30.07 7.82
CA LYS A 706 -22.22 -29.12 7.15
C LYS A 706 -22.31 -27.76 7.88
N ASP A 707 -21.76 -27.66 9.09
CA ASP A 707 -21.86 -26.52 10.01
C ASP A 707 -20.60 -25.64 10.09
N ALA A 708 -19.52 -25.93 9.34
CA ALA A 708 -18.37 -25.02 9.18
C ALA A 708 -18.65 -23.80 8.29
N SER A 709 -19.92 -23.53 7.97
CA SER A 709 -20.37 -22.50 7.02
C SER A 709 -20.00 -21.06 7.42
N PHE A 710 -19.63 -20.83 8.69
CA PHE A 710 -19.17 -19.53 9.18
C PHE A 710 -17.75 -19.16 8.73
N LEU A 711 -16.90 -20.15 8.44
CA LEU A 711 -15.59 -19.94 7.83
C LEU A 711 -15.79 -19.74 6.32
N LYS A 712 -15.45 -18.55 5.84
CA LYS A 712 -15.52 -18.18 4.43
C LYS A 712 -14.11 -18.20 3.84
N PRO A 713 -13.89 -18.91 2.72
CA PRO A 713 -12.61 -18.85 2.04
C PRO A 713 -12.34 -17.41 1.55
N ILE A 714 -11.10 -16.96 1.68
CA ILE A 714 -10.62 -15.74 1.01
C ILE A 714 -10.30 -16.12 -0.43
N ASP A 715 -11.31 -16.06 -1.28
CA ASP A 715 -11.20 -16.30 -2.72
C ASP A 715 -11.48 -15.02 -3.52
N LYS A 716 -11.40 -15.15 -4.85
CA LYS A 716 -11.61 -14.03 -5.78
C LYS A 716 -12.92 -13.29 -5.48
N ASP A 717 -13.99 -14.00 -5.14
CA ASP A 717 -15.33 -13.43 -4.94
C ASP A 717 -15.51 -12.77 -3.58
N ALA A 718 -14.76 -13.21 -2.57
CA ALA A 718 -14.75 -12.65 -1.23
C ALA A 718 -13.89 -11.37 -1.09
N TYR A 719 -13.07 -11.01 -2.09
CA TYR A 719 -12.17 -9.85 -1.98
C TYR A 719 -12.93 -8.52 -1.78
N PRO A 720 -12.58 -7.75 -0.72
CA PRO A 720 -13.08 -6.40 -0.53
C PRO A 720 -12.86 -5.51 -1.75
N LYS A 721 -13.83 -4.63 -2.01
CA LYS A 721 -13.82 -3.72 -3.16
C LYS A 721 -13.59 -2.28 -2.71
N LEU A 722 -12.40 -1.76 -2.97
CA LEU A 722 -12.00 -0.38 -2.71
C LEU A 722 -12.47 0.55 -3.82
N LYS A 723 -12.99 1.71 -3.43
CA LYS A 723 -13.28 2.83 -4.33
C LYS A 723 -12.22 3.90 -4.09
N ALA A 724 -11.79 4.55 -5.17
CA ALA A 724 -10.90 5.69 -5.04
C ALA A 724 -11.66 6.88 -4.42
N PHE A 725 -10.98 7.68 -3.61
CA PHE A 725 -11.51 8.94 -3.08
C PHE A 725 -10.49 10.07 -3.19
N TRP A 726 -11.01 11.29 -3.16
CA TRP A 726 -10.23 12.53 -3.05
C TRP A 726 -11.06 13.57 -2.30
N LEU A 727 -10.40 14.34 -1.43
CA LEU A 727 -11.03 15.43 -0.68
C LEU A 727 -10.55 16.77 -1.22
N LYS A 728 -11.48 17.69 -1.48
CA LYS A 728 -11.21 19.04 -2.01
C LYS A 728 -10.62 19.94 -0.92
N PRO A 729 -9.34 20.37 -0.98
CA PRO A 729 -8.74 21.18 0.08
C PRO A 729 -9.42 22.54 0.29
N LYS A 730 -9.95 23.14 -0.79
CA LYS A 730 -10.68 24.42 -0.75
C LYS A 730 -11.94 24.38 0.13
N GLU A 731 -12.52 23.21 0.39
CA GLU A 731 -13.68 23.08 1.30
C GLU A 731 -13.30 23.20 2.79
N TYR A 732 -12.00 23.31 3.11
CA TYR A 732 -11.46 23.34 4.47
C TYR A 732 -10.58 24.59 4.72
N PRO A 733 -11.03 25.81 4.42
CA PRO A 733 -10.21 27.01 4.61
C PRO A 733 -9.97 27.31 6.11
N PRO A 734 -8.90 28.03 6.48
CA PRO A 734 -8.76 28.56 7.84
C PRO A 734 -9.94 29.46 8.22
N ILE A 735 -10.34 29.44 9.50
CA ILE A 735 -11.47 30.24 10.01
C ILE A 735 -10.91 31.50 10.69
N ILE A 736 -11.50 32.66 10.42
CA ILE A 736 -11.17 33.89 11.15
C ILE A 736 -12.04 33.96 12.40
N ILE A 737 -11.41 33.92 13.57
CA ILE A 737 -12.04 34.04 14.88
C ILE A 737 -11.68 35.37 15.55
N LYS A 738 -12.54 35.85 16.46
CA LYS A 738 -12.21 37.01 17.32
C LYS A 738 -11.37 36.53 18.50
N GLY A 739 -10.13 36.99 18.57
CA GLY A 739 -9.22 36.73 19.67
C GLY A 739 -9.64 37.44 20.96
N LYS A 740 -9.01 37.05 22.08
CA LYS A 740 -9.33 37.58 23.42
C LYS A 740 -9.13 39.09 23.56
N ASP A 741 -8.24 39.66 22.75
CA ASP A 741 -7.92 41.09 22.74
C ASP A 741 -8.75 41.88 21.70
N GLY A 742 -9.78 41.25 21.11
CA GLY A 742 -10.59 41.83 20.02
C GLY A 742 -9.94 41.79 18.64
N MET A 743 -8.68 41.34 18.53
CA MET A 743 -7.97 41.16 17.26
C MET A 743 -8.44 39.92 16.49
N LYS A 744 -8.40 39.95 15.15
CA LYS A 744 -8.70 38.79 14.30
C LYS A 744 -7.57 37.75 14.40
N GLU A 745 -7.91 36.54 14.81
CA GLU A 745 -6.98 35.40 14.86
C GLU A 745 -7.43 34.34 13.82
N VAL A 746 -6.46 33.63 13.23
CA VAL A 746 -6.73 32.62 12.20
C VAL A 746 -6.66 31.23 12.84
N ASP A 747 -7.82 30.58 12.96
CA ASP A 747 -7.93 29.19 13.39
C ASP A 747 -7.81 28.24 12.19
N VAL A 748 -6.63 27.63 12.10
CA VAL A 748 -6.30 26.60 11.11
C VAL A 748 -6.63 25.19 11.59
N VAL A 749 -6.84 24.99 12.90
CA VAL A 749 -6.95 23.66 13.51
C VAL A 749 -8.31 23.04 13.25
N THR A 750 -9.38 23.82 13.35
CA THR A 750 -10.75 23.31 13.24
C THR A 750 -11.01 22.63 11.89
N ASN A 751 -10.74 23.32 10.78
CA ASN A 751 -10.98 22.74 9.45
C ASN A 751 -9.92 21.73 9.02
N ALA A 752 -8.67 21.85 9.49
CA ALA A 752 -7.67 20.79 9.30
C ALA A 752 -8.08 19.48 10.00
N ARG A 753 -8.71 19.55 11.18
CA ARG A 753 -9.28 18.37 11.84
C ARG A 753 -10.43 17.79 11.03
N LYS A 754 -11.38 18.61 10.57
CA LYS A 754 -12.48 18.13 9.71
C LYS A 754 -11.99 17.41 8.46
N PHE A 755 -10.94 17.92 7.81
CA PHE A 755 -10.31 17.27 6.66
C PHE A 755 -9.78 15.87 7.04
N GLU A 756 -9.05 15.77 8.14
CA GLU A 756 -8.52 14.49 8.62
C GLU A 756 -9.62 13.52 9.03
N THR A 757 -10.67 14.01 9.69
CA THR A 757 -11.85 13.24 10.11
C THR A 757 -12.56 12.63 8.90
N LYS A 758 -12.79 13.42 7.83
CA LYS A 758 -13.32 12.91 6.56
C LYS A 758 -12.41 11.90 5.88
N ARG A 759 -11.08 12.11 5.94
CA ARG A 759 -10.10 11.15 5.41
C ARG A 759 -10.11 9.83 6.19
N ASN A 760 -10.26 9.89 7.51
CA ASN A 760 -10.38 8.72 8.38
C ASN A 760 -11.70 7.97 8.18
N ALA A 761 -12.78 8.68 7.86
CA ALA A 761 -14.06 8.06 7.51
C ALA A 761 -13.92 7.10 6.30
N GLU A 762 -13.09 7.46 5.31
CA GLU A 762 -12.81 6.58 4.15
C GLU A 762 -12.05 5.31 4.54
N LEU A 763 -11.18 5.36 5.56
CA LEU A 763 -10.58 4.15 6.15
C LEU A 763 -11.62 3.31 6.91
N GLY A 764 -12.53 3.96 7.63
CA GLY A 764 -13.59 3.31 8.41
C GLY A 764 -14.62 2.57 7.55
N LYS A 765 -14.85 2.98 6.29
CA LYS A 765 -15.72 2.27 5.34
C LYS A 765 -15.24 0.85 5.02
N HIS A 766 -13.95 0.59 5.16
CA HIS A 766 -13.32 -0.70 4.95
C HIS A 766 -12.59 -1.13 6.23
N LEU A 767 -13.34 -1.11 7.34
CA LEU A 767 -12.92 -1.62 8.64
C LEU A 767 -12.97 -3.15 8.65
N PHE A 768 -11.90 -3.76 9.15
CA PHE A 768 -11.78 -5.19 9.39
C PHE A 768 -11.29 -5.44 10.83
N GLY A 769 -11.89 -6.40 11.52
CA GLY A 769 -11.28 -7.00 12.70
C GLY A 769 -10.39 -8.15 12.26
N ALA A 770 -9.13 -8.21 12.67
CA ALA A 770 -8.19 -9.25 12.24
C ALA A 770 -7.77 -10.13 13.42
N VAL A 771 -7.68 -11.44 13.16
CA VAL A 771 -6.92 -12.42 13.96
C VAL A 771 -5.62 -12.68 13.21
N PHE A 772 -4.48 -12.42 13.83
CA PHE A 772 -3.19 -12.56 13.15
C PHE A 772 -2.05 -12.82 14.14
N ASP A 773 -0.95 -13.32 13.59
CA ASP A 773 0.30 -13.53 14.30
C ASP A 773 1.05 -12.19 14.49
N PRO A 774 1.32 -11.75 15.74
CA PRO A 774 1.98 -10.47 16.01
C PRO A 774 3.40 -10.37 15.44
N PHE A 775 4.04 -11.49 15.12
CA PHE A 775 5.44 -11.53 14.67
C PHE A 775 5.59 -11.43 13.15
N ALA A 776 4.50 -11.59 12.40
CA ALA A 776 4.49 -11.50 10.95
C ALA A 776 3.63 -10.30 10.48
N PRO A 777 3.96 -9.69 9.34
CA PRO A 777 3.12 -8.65 8.76
C PRO A 777 1.78 -9.21 8.25
N ILE A 778 0.81 -8.33 8.02
CA ILE A 778 -0.39 -8.57 7.21
C ILE A 778 -0.23 -7.80 5.91
N THR A 779 -0.22 -8.49 4.78
CA THR A 779 0.05 -7.91 3.46
C THR A 779 -1.22 -7.77 2.64
N GLY A 780 -1.47 -6.56 2.11
CA GLY A 780 -2.58 -6.28 1.20
C GLY A 780 -2.10 -6.16 -0.25
N TYR A 781 -2.75 -6.89 -1.14
CA TYR A 781 -2.45 -6.93 -2.57
C TYR A 781 -3.63 -6.40 -3.38
N SER A 782 -3.47 -5.24 -4.02
CA SER A 782 -4.46 -4.69 -4.95
C SER A 782 -4.24 -5.11 -6.40
N GLY A 783 -3.03 -5.61 -6.74
CA GLY A 783 -2.63 -5.94 -8.12
C GLY A 783 -2.39 -4.74 -9.03
N ILE A 784 -2.62 -3.51 -8.54
CA ILE A 784 -2.45 -2.25 -9.30
C ILE A 784 -1.41 -1.30 -8.67
N LEU A 785 -1.13 -1.48 -7.39
CA LEU A 785 -0.16 -0.71 -6.61
C LEU A 785 0.79 -1.68 -5.88
N PRO A 786 1.97 -1.22 -5.45
CA PRO A 786 2.86 -2.05 -4.63
C PRO A 786 2.14 -2.66 -3.42
N PRO A 787 2.44 -3.91 -3.04
CA PRO A 787 1.87 -4.53 -1.85
C PRO A 787 2.16 -3.71 -0.60
N ARG A 788 1.18 -3.61 0.29
CA ARG A 788 1.29 -2.83 1.53
C ARG A 788 1.22 -3.76 2.74
N ALA A 789 2.19 -3.64 3.65
CA ALA A 789 2.26 -4.47 4.85
C ALA A 789 1.85 -3.68 6.11
N LEU A 790 1.10 -4.32 6.99
CA LEU A 790 0.76 -3.86 8.33
C LEU A 790 1.47 -4.73 9.36
N GLN A 791 2.23 -4.11 10.25
CA GLN A 791 2.95 -4.83 11.31
C GLN A 791 2.86 -4.07 12.62
N LEU A 792 2.63 -4.80 13.72
CA LEU A 792 2.62 -4.20 15.05
C LEU A 792 4.06 -3.90 15.51
N PRO A 793 4.31 -2.70 16.07
CA PRO A 793 5.57 -2.40 16.74
C PRO A 793 5.86 -3.37 17.90
N SER A 794 7.13 -3.71 18.12
CA SER A 794 7.52 -4.74 19.09
C SER A 794 7.05 -4.45 20.52
N TRP A 795 7.16 -3.20 20.94
CA TRP A 795 6.78 -2.76 22.28
C TRP A 795 5.31 -3.03 22.63
N MET A 796 4.40 -3.03 21.63
CA MET A 796 2.96 -3.24 21.84
C MET A 796 2.68 -4.67 22.29
N TRP A 797 3.31 -5.65 21.65
CA TRP A 797 3.12 -7.04 22.01
C TRP A 797 4.01 -7.45 23.19
N GLU A 798 5.25 -6.95 23.31
CA GLU A 798 6.14 -7.29 24.44
C GLU A 798 5.52 -6.97 25.80
N THR A 799 4.81 -5.83 25.89
CA THR A 799 4.15 -5.42 27.14
C THR A 799 3.05 -6.40 27.54
N ALA A 800 2.25 -6.86 26.56
CA ALA A 800 1.16 -7.78 26.80
C ALA A 800 1.64 -9.22 27.05
N LEU A 801 2.62 -9.70 26.28
CA LEU A 801 3.17 -11.05 26.45
C LEU A 801 3.84 -11.25 27.81
N LYS A 802 4.37 -10.18 28.43
CA LYS A 802 4.84 -10.22 29.82
C LYS A 802 3.72 -10.49 30.83
N GLN A 803 2.48 -10.11 30.53
CA GLN A 803 1.32 -10.31 31.42
C GLN A 803 0.56 -11.61 31.14
N ILE A 804 0.60 -12.13 29.91
CA ILE A 804 -0.03 -13.40 29.58
C ILE A 804 0.61 -14.51 30.41
N THR A 805 -0.21 -15.23 31.18
CA THR A 805 0.23 -16.39 31.95
C THR A 805 -0.37 -17.69 31.45
N THR A 806 0.40 -18.74 31.69
CA THR A 806 0.07 -20.10 31.32
C THR A 806 -0.57 -20.82 32.48
N PHE A 807 -1.78 -21.30 32.27
CA PHE A 807 -2.39 -22.29 33.16
C PHE A 807 -3.24 -23.30 32.38
N PHE A 808 -3.42 -24.48 32.98
CA PHE A 808 -4.15 -25.61 32.41
C PHE A 808 -5.21 -26.07 33.37
N HIS A 809 -6.39 -26.36 32.88
CA HIS A 809 -7.34 -27.12 33.66
C HIS A 809 -6.88 -28.57 33.81
N ALA A 810 -6.84 -29.08 35.03
CA ALA A 810 -6.40 -30.43 35.35
C ALA A 810 -7.41 -31.11 36.28
N GLY A 811 -7.92 -32.28 35.89
CA GLY A 811 -8.90 -33.01 36.68
C GLY A 811 -9.94 -33.79 35.86
N PRO A 812 -10.68 -34.71 36.50
CA PRO A 812 -10.55 -35.10 37.91
C PRO A 812 -9.30 -35.97 38.16
N LEU A 813 -8.50 -35.62 39.17
CA LEU A 813 -7.31 -36.35 39.62
C LEU A 813 -7.58 -36.96 41.00
N LEU A 814 -7.07 -38.16 41.25
CA LEU A 814 -7.20 -38.81 42.56
C LEU A 814 -5.94 -38.54 43.37
N VAL A 815 -6.09 -37.83 44.49
CA VAL A 815 -5.01 -37.59 45.46
C VAL A 815 -5.24 -38.40 46.73
N THR A 816 -4.13 -38.80 47.36
CA THR A 816 -4.14 -39.66 48.55
C THR A 816 -4.30 -38.89 49.86
N GLU A 817 -4.19 -37.56 49.82
CA GLU A 817 -4.32 -36.66 50.97
C GLU A 817 -5.47 -35.67 50.72
N PRO A 818 -6.23 -35.28 51.76
CA PRO A 818 -7.31 -34.30 51.62
C PRO A 818 -6.77 -32.90 51.29
N VAL A 819 -7.50 -32.16 50.46
CA VAL A 819 -7.19 -30.76 50.15
C VAL A 819 -7.34 -29.86 51.39
N PRO A 820 -6.47 -28.84 51.56
CA PRO A 820 -6.56 -27.92 52.69
C PRO A 820 -7.89 -27.15 52.70
N LYS A 821 -8.29 -26.62 53.86
CA LYS A 821 -9.44 -25.71 53.95
C LYS A 821 -9.10 -24.38 53.27
N PHE A 822 -10.14 -23.71 52.75
CA PHE A 822 -10.00 -22.39 52.14
C PHE A 822 -9.47 -21.37 53.16
N ASP A 823 -8.54 -20.52 52.72
CA ASP A 823 -8.04 -19.36 53.45
C ASP A 823 -8.19 -18.11 52.59
N GLU A 824 -9.02 -17.16 53.04
CA GLU A 824 -9.33 -15.89 52.35
C GLU A 824 -8.05 -15.05 52.09
N LYS A 825 -6.99 -15.24 52.89
CA LYS A 825 -5.69 -14.55 52.68
C LYS A 825 -4.96 -15.01 51.41
N HIS A 826 -5.15 -16.26 51.02
CA HIS A 826 -4.48 -16.90 49.89
C HIS A 826 -5.38 -17.01 48.65
N GLN A 827 -6.54 -16.32 48.67
CA GLN A 827 -7.45 -16.25 47.53
C GLN A 827 -6.78 -15.59 46.31
N LEU A 828 -6.99 -16.18 45.13
CA LEU A 828 -6.45 -15.68 43.88
C LEU A 828 -7.21 -14.44 43.40
N LYS A 829 -6.53 -13.30 43.39
CA LYS A 829 -7.02 -12.03 42.83
C LYS A 829 -6.26 -11.69 41.55
N GLN A 830 -6.92 -11.02 40.63
CA GLN A 830 -6.37 -10.70 39.31
C GLN A 830 -5.14 -9.78 39.35
N ASP A 831 -5.09 -8.82 40.26
CA ASP A 831 -3.93 -7.89 40.35
C ASP A 831 -2.70 -8.52 41.03
N SER A 832 -2.85 -9.70 41.61
CA SER A 832 -1.83 -10.33 42.44
C SER A 832 -1.58 -11.78 42.08
N TYR A 833 -2.12 -12.32 40.98
CA TYR A 833 -1.95 -13.74 40.68
C TYR A 833 -0.46 -14.14 40.56
N LYS A 834 0.44 -13.29 40.02
CA LYS A 834 1.89 -13.57 40.02
C LYS A 834 2.51 -13.59 41.42
N LYS A 835 1.96 -12.80 42.34
CA LYS A 835 2.41 -12.69 43.73
C LYS A 835 1.84 -13.83 44.58
N ASN A 836 0.55 -14.12 44.46
CA ASN A 836 -0.16 -15.15 45.21
C ASN A 836 0.24 -16.57 44.78
N VAL A 837 0.69 -16.75 43.53
CA VAL A 837 1.30 -18.01 43.06
C VAL A 837 2.71 -18.22 43.64
N LYS A 838 3.42 -17.14 43.98
CA LYS A 838 4.70 -17.20 44.71
C LYS A 838 4.49 -17.39 46.22
N GLU A 839 3.41 -16.85 46.76
CA GLU A 839 2.98 -16.97 48.16
C GLU A 839 1.95 -18.10 48.32
N SER A 840 2.24 -19.30 47.78
CA SER A 840 1.40 -20.49 48.03
C SER A 840 1.39 -20.84 49.53
N VAL A 841 0.34 -21.54 49.99
CA VAL A 841 0.20 -21.91 51.42
C VAL A 841 1.43 -22.70 51.92
N GLU A 842 2.17 -22.14 52.87
CA GLU A 842 3.38 -22.76 53.43
C GLU A 842 3.08 -24.13 54.08
N GLY A 843 3.90 -25.13 53.74
CA GLY A 843 3.84 -26.47 54.34
C GLY A 843 2.77 -27.41 53.78
N VAL A 844 1.95 -26.98 52.81
CA VAL A 844 0.95 -27.82 52.13
C VAL A 844 1.33 -28.03 50.67
N GLN A 845 1.50 -29.29 50.28
CA GLN A 845 1.91 -29.66 48.91
C GLN A 845 0.89 -30.60 48.26
N MET A 846 0.49 -30.27 47.04
CA MET A 846 -0.26 -31.16 46.17
C MET A 846 0.69 -32.17 45.53
N ARG A 847 0.41 -33.46 45.70
CA ARG A 847 1.14 -34.56 45.06
C ARG A 847 0.48 -34.93 43.74
N ILE A 848 0.72 -34.12 42.73
CA ILE A 848 0.24 -34.33 41.36
C ILE A 848 1.46 -34.47 40.43
N PRO A 849 1.43 -35.35 39.41
CA PRO A 849 2.50 -35.43 38.43
C PRO A 849 2.66 -34.07 37.71
N ALA A 850 3.82 -33.44 37.85
CA ALA A 850 4.16 -32.21 37.16
C ALA A 850 5.48 -32.37 36.38
N LEU A 851 5.64 -31.59 35.31
CA LEU A 851 6.85 -31.57 34.50
C LEU A 851 8.00 -30.93 35.30
N ARG A 852 9.10 -31.68 35.53
CA ARG A 852 10.32 -31.18 36.19
C ARG A 852 10.97 -29.98 35.50
N ALA A 853 10.64 -29.74 34.24
CA ALA A 853 11.22 -28.66 33.44
C ALA A 853 10.76 -27.26 33.90
N ALA A 854 9.74 -27.14 34.76
CA ALA A 854 9.22 -25.85 35.19
C ALA A 854 8.57 -25.91 36.59
N ASP A 855 8.52 -24.77 37.28
CA ASP A 855 7.85 -24.66 38.58
C ASP A 855 6.34 -24.39 38.41
N TRP A 856 5.52 -25.25 39.00
CA TRP A 856 4.05 -25.23 38.88
C TRP A 856 3.37 -25.00 40.23
N ALA A 857 2.21 -24.35 40.19
CA ALA A 857 1.28 -24.23 41.31
C ALA A 857 -0.06 -24.88 40.97
N TRP A 858 -0.70 -25.49 41.96
CA TRP A 858 -2.07 -26.01 41.86
C TRP A 858 -3.07 -24.97 42.38
N LEU A 859 -4.05 -24.60 41.57
CA LEU A 859 -5.13 -23.68 41.91
C LEU A 859 -6.36 -24.52 42.28
N GLN A 860 -6.62 -24.62 43.58
CA GLN A 860 -7.71 -25.43 44.13
C GLN A 860 -9.01 -24.63 44.21
N PRO A 861 -10.14 -25.12 43.63
CA PRO A 861 -11.44 -24.48 43.80
C PRO A 861 -12.08 -24.79 45.16
N TYR A 862 -12.85 -23.81 45.63
CA TYR A 862 -13.73 -23.84 46.80
C TYR A 862 -15.06 -23.16 46.48
N TYR A 863 -16.13 -23.48 47.21
CA TYR A 863 -17.44 -22.85 47.06
C TYR A 863 -17.77 -22.03 48.30
N GLU A 864 -17.88 -20.72 48.16
CA GLU A 864 -18.28 -19.82 49.24
C GLU A 864 -19.68 -19.24 49.01
N PRO A 865 -20.49 -19.02 50.05
CA PRO A 865 -21.76 -18.32 49.92
C PRO A 865 -21.54 -16.86 49.52
N VAL A 866 -22.24 -16.38 48.49
CA VAL A 866 -22.21 -14.98 48.06
C VAL A 866 -22.70 -14.10 49.22
N LYS A 867 -21.83 -13.24 49.75
CA LYS A 867 -22.23 -12.20 50.71
C LYS A 867 -23.15 -11.21 49.97
N PRO A 868 -24.37 -10.91 50.46
CA PRO A 868 -25.21 -9.88 49.83
C PRO A 868 -24.46 -8.55 49.89
N THR A 869 -24.20 -7.96 48.74
CA THR A 869 -23.65 -6.61 48.63
C THR A 869 -24.74 -5.64 49.08
N ASN A 870 -24.58 -5.04 50.26
CA ASN A 870 -25.36 -3.87 50.67
C ASN A 870 -24.90 -2.65 49.85
N ASN A 871 -25.28 -2.60 48.57
CA ASN A 871 -25.41 -1.34 47.86
C ASN A 871 -26.89 -0.97 47.92
N TYR A 872 -27.29 -0.39 49.05
CA TYR A 872 -28.41 0.55 49.05
C TYR A 872 -27.85 1.82 48.43
N ASP A 873 -28.02 1.98 47.13
CA ASP A 873 -28.19 3.31 46.57
C ASP A 873 -29.60 3.74 46.96
N ASP A 874 -29.68 4.80 47.76
CA ASP A 874 -30.88 5.57 48.02
C ASP A 874 -31.44 6.07 46.68
N ASP A 875 -32.48 5.41 46.16
CA ASP A 875 -33.42 6.03 45.24
C ASP A 875 -34.82 5.94 45.87
N ASP A 876 -35.17 7.05 46.52
CA ASP A 876 -36.54 7.47 46.81
C ASP A 876 -37.33 7.54 45.50
N ASP A 877 -38.12 6.52 45.18
CA ASP A 877 -39.50 6.75 44.74
C ASP A 877 -40.31 5.45 44.68
N HIS A 878 -41.38 5.41 45.47
CA HIS A 878 -42.71 4.86 45.13
C HIS A 878 -43.50 4.54 46.39
N LYS A 879 -44.12 5.59 46.95
CA LYS A 879 -45.38 5.43 47.69
C LYS A 879 -46.53 5.26 46.70
N ASN A 880 -47.48 4.43 47.12
CA ASN A 880 -48.82 4.20 46.56
C ASN A 880 -48.95 3.19 45.40
N LYS A 881 -49.28 1.94 45.77
CA LYS A 881 -50.55 1.34 45.33
C LYS A 881 -51.00 0.21 46.26
N LYS A 882 -52.25 0.33 46.71
CA LYS A 882 -52.99 -0.62 47.55
C LYS A 882 -53.19 -1.96 46.82
N PRO A 883 -53.22 -3.11 47.52
CA PRO A 883 -53.72 -4.35 46.95
C PRO A 883 -55.25 -4.42 47.11
N GLY A 884 -55.95 -4.72 46.01
CA GLY A 884 -57.38 -5.06 46.01
C GLY A 884 -57.59 -6.56 46.30
N PRO A 885 -58.70 -6.97 46.94
CA PRO A 885 -58.94 -8.36 47.36
C PRO A 885 -59.74 -9.20 46.35
N GLY A 886 -59.57 -10.52 46.42
CA GLY A 886 -60.37 -11.55 45.70
C GLY A 886 -59.47 -12.37 44.74
N SER A 887 -59.47 -13.70 44.71
CA SER A 887 -60.44 -14.71 45.11
C SER A 887 -59.73 -16.04 45.43
N LEU A 888 -60.34 -16.81 46.32
CA LEU A 888 -59.98 -18.16 46.77
C LEU A 888 -60.32 -19.25 45.73
N ASP A 889 -59.61 -20.38 45.90
CA ASP A 889 -59.94 -21.80 45.62
C ASP A 889 -58.86 -22.47 44.73
N GLY A 890 -58.20 -23.57 45.12
CA GLY A 890 -58.22 -24.36 46.36
C GLY A 890 -57.26 -25.54 46.26
N GLY A 891 -56.89 -26.11 47.42
CA GLY A 891 -56.62 -27.56 47.56
C GLY A 891 -55.18 -28.08 47.42
N GLY A 892 -54.44 -28.07 48.53
CA GLY A 892 -53.93 -29.33 49.12
C GLY A 892 -52.50 -29.80 48.81
N GLY A 893 -51.64 -29.70 49.84
CA GLY A 893 -50.71 -30.79 50.20
C GLY A 893 -49.22 -30.52 50.04
N GLY A 894 -48.53 -30.33 51.18
CA GLY A 894 -47.07 -30.55 51.30
C GLY A 894 -46.29 -29.33 51.81
N GLU A 895 -46.18 -29.19 53.13
CA GLU A 895 -45.13 -28.38 53.74
C GLU A 895 -43.76 -29.02 53.46
N GLU A 896 -43.03 -28.51 52.47
CA GLU A 896 -41.57 -28.53 52.47
C GLU A 896 -41.09 -27.08 52.54
N ALA A 897 -40.43 -26.75 53.64
CA ALA A 897 -39.74 -25.47 53.80
C ALA A 897 -38.64 -25.34 52.74
N SER A 898 -38.92 -24.61 51.66
CA SER A 898 -37.92 -24.21 50.68
C SER A 898 -37.00 -23.15 51.31
N ASN A 899 -35.88 -23.61 51.86
CA ASN A 899 -34.74 -22.76 52.20
C ASN A 899 -34.36 -21.89 50.98
N PRO A 900 -34.14 -20.58 51.12
CA PRO A 900 -33.61 -19.78 50.02
C PRO A 900 -32.22 -20.31 49.68
N THR A 901 -32.06 -20.88 48.48
CA THR A 901 -30.77 -21.32 47.93
C THR A 901 -29.81 -20.13 47.95
N LYS A 902 -28.90 -20.10 48.93
CA LYS A 902 -27.75 -19.19 48.93
C LYS A 902 -26.96 -19.44 47.65
N LYS A 903 -26.88 -18.45 46.77
CA LYS A 903 -26.00 -18.51 45.60
C LYS A 903 -24.56 -18.73 46.12
N MET A 904 -23.91 -19.79 45.67
CA MET A 904 -22.49 -20.05 45.97
C MET A 904 -21.62 -19.52 44.83
N LYS A 905 -20.49 -18.89 45.15
CA LYS A 905 -19.44 -18.45 44.21
C LYS A 905 -18.28 -19.42 44.29
N GLN A 906 -17.72 -19.80 43.14
CA GLN A 906 -16.48 -20.55 43.08
C GLN A 906 -15.29 -19.61 43.27
N VAL A 907 -14.39 -19.91 44.21
CA VAL A 907 -13.17 -19.15 44.51
C VAL A 907 -11.96 -20.09 44.49
N TYR A 908 -10.75 -19.56 44.23
CA TYR A 908 -9.55 -20.37 44.06
C TYR A 908 -8.43 -19.93 44.99
N MET A 909 -7.60 -20.88 45.41
CA MET A 909 -6.40 -20.68 46.24
C MET A 909 -5.20 -21.40 45.63
N SER A 910 -4.00 -20.81 45.70
CA SER A 910 -2.77 -21.42 45.20
C SER A 910 -2.12 -22.36 46.24
N ILE A 911 -1.76 -23.56 45.82
CA ILE A 911 -1.07 -24.59 46.61
C ILE A 911 0.20 -25.02 45.85
N GLU A 912 1.29 -25.25 46.56
CA GLU A 912 2.54 -25.71 45.93
C GLU A 912 2.40 -27.13 45.40
N ILE A 913 3.08 -27.42 44.29
CA ILE A 913 3.32 -28.79 43.84
C ILE A 913 4.71 -29.17 44.34
N GLY A 914 4.82 -30.26 45.10
CA GLY A 914 6.06 -30.61 45.81
C GLY A 914 7.26 -30.85 44.87
N GLY A 915 8.24 -29.94 44.91
CA GLY A 915 9.35 -29.88 43.96
C GLY A 915 10.46 -30.93 44.11
N ASP A 916 10.77 -31.42 45.32
CA ASP A 916 12.02 -32.20 45.52
C ASP A 916 11.88 -33.55 46.27
N ALA A 917 10.66 -34.03 46.55
CA ALA A 917 10.49 -35.31 47.27
C ALA A 917 9.22 -36.13 46.93
N GLY A 918 8.49 -35.79 45.87
CA GLY A 918 7.12 -36.30 45.71
C GLY A 918 6.60 -36.52 44.30
N GLY A 919 7.49 -36.66 43.30
CA GLY A 919 7.06 -37.25 42.04
C GLY A 919 6.59 -38.68 42.32
N ASP A 920 5.28 -38.93 42.36
CA ASP A 920 4.76 -40.30 42.36
C ASP A 920 4.96 -40.85 40.95
N GLU A 921 6.21 -41.19 40.61
CA GLU A 921 6.62 -41.74 39.32
C GLU A 921 6.06 -43.15 39.07
N ALA A 922 5.32 -43.72 40.04
CA ALA A 922 4.72 -45.04 39.93
C ALA A 922 3.30 -45.07 40.53
N PRO A 923 2.31 -45.70 39.87
CA PRO A 923 1.00 -45.95 40.47
C PRO A 923 1.17 -46.85 41.69
N ARG A 924 1.06 -46.29 42.90
CA ARG A 924 1.06 -47.07 44.15
C ARG A 924 -0.37 -47.45 44.51
N TRP A 925 -0.63 -48.74 44.66
CA TRP A 925 -1.89 -49.27 45.20
C TRP A 925 -1.99 -48.99 46.71
N LYS A 926 -2.21 -47.73 47.09
CA LYS A 926 -2.45 -47.35 48.50
C LYS A 926 -3.94 -47.49 48.82
N LYS A 927 -4.28 -48.23 49.87
CA LYS A 927 -5.63 -48.25 50.46
C LYS A 927 -5.79 -47.02 51.36
N GLY A 928 -6.65 -46.10 50.95
CA GLY A 928 -7.06 -44.94 51.74
C GLY A 928 -8.23 -44.23 51.05
N PRO A 929 -8.96 -43.33 51.72
CA PRO A 929 -9.96 -42.50 51.05
C PRO A 929 -9.25 -41.64 50.00
N LEU A 930 -9.55 -41.88 48.73
CA LEU A 930 -9.04 -41.06 47.62
C LEU A 930 -9.92 -39.82 47.50
N THR A 931 -9.31 -38.64 47.44
CA THR A 931 -10.02 -37.38 47.17
C THR A 931 -9.91 -37.09 45.68
N ALA A 932 -11.05 -36.94 45.00
CA ALA A 932 -11.07 -36.44 43.64
C ALA A 932 -10.92 -34.91 43.67
N VAL A 933 -9.91 -34.40 42.98
CA VAL A 933 -9.63 -32.96 42.85
C VAL A 933 -9.68 -32.56 41.38
N GLU A 934 -10.27 -31.41 41.12
CA GLU A 934 -10.33 -30.77 39.81
C GLU A 934 -9.99 -29.30 40.04
N GLY A 935 -9.09 -28.74 39.24
CA GLY A 935 -8.55 -27.40 39.44
C GLY A 935 -7.71 -26.95 38.26
N PHE A 936 -6.83 -25.98 38.49
CA PHE A 936 -5.91 -25.50 37.45
C PHE A 936 -4.45 -25.65 37.86
N MET A 937 -3.55 -25.92 36.91
CA MET A 937 -2.11 -25.83 37.09
C MET A 937 -1.60 -24.54 36.45
N GLN A 938 -0.95 -23.67 37.22
CA GLN A 938 -0.37 -22.41 36.71
C GLN A 938 1.15 -22.43 36.82
N LEU A 939 1.83 -21.92 35.78
CA LEU A 939 3.28 -21.80 35.76
C LEU A 939 3.74 -20.63 36.64
N LYS A 940 4.75 -20.84 37.51
CA LYS A 940 5.28 -19.81 38.42
C LYS A 940 6.27 -18.86 37.73
N GLU A 941 7.19 -19.40 36.92
CA GLU A 941 8.26 -18.65 36.25
C GLU A 941 8.53 -19.20 34.83
N PRO A 942 9.09 -18.39 33.89
CA PRO A 942 9.52 -18.88 32.58
C PRO A 942 10.60 -19.96 32.73
N VAL A 943 10.60 -20.95 31.83
CA VAL A 943 11.64 -21.97 31.80
C VAL A 943 12.92 -21.36 31.24
N GLU A 944 13.90 -21.07 32.08
CA GLU A 944 15.23 -20.66 31.62
C GLU A 944 15.89 -21.85 30.89
N GLN A 945 16.28 -21.65 29.62
CA GLN A 945 17.14 -22.61 28.94
C GLN A 945 18.51 -22.64 29.64
N GLY A 946 18.72 -23.66 30.47
CA GLY A 946 20.03 -24.05 30.98
C GLY A 946 20.32 -23.59 32.39
N ASN A 947 19.75 -24.29 33.37
CA ASN A 947 20.49 -24.62 34.57
C ASN A 947 20.21 -26.07 34.91
N ASP A 948 21.08 -26.96 34.42
CA ASP A 948 21.28 -28.26 35.02
C ASP A 948 21.66 -28.05 36.49
N LYS A 949 20.66 -27.97 37.38
CA LYS A 949 20.82 -28.27 38.80
C LYS A 949 20.94 -29.78 39.03
N ALA A 950 21.59 -30.49 38.10
CA ALA A 950 22.15 -31.80 38.37
C ALA A 950 23.52 -31.57 39.03
N GLY A 951 23.52 -31.38 40.35
CA GLY A 951 24.73 -31.63 41.12
C GLY A 951 25.20 -33.07 40.83
N PRO A 952 26.52 -33.33 40.73
CA PRO A 952 27.01 -34.66 40.40
C PRO A 952 26.51 -35.66 41.47
N PRO A 953 26.16 -36.89 41.07
CA PRO A 953 25.67 -37.89 42.01
C PRO A 953 26.79 -38.20 43.03
N LYS A 954 26.44 -38.15 44.31
CA LYS A 954 27.25 -38.73 45.39
C LYS A 954 26.87 -40.17 45.62
#